data_AF-A0A2T2WT46-F1
#
_entry.id   AF-A0A2T2WT46-F1
#
_cell.length_a   1.000
_cell.length_b   1.000
_cell.length_c   1.000
_cell.angle_alpha   90.00
_cell.angle_beta   90.00
_cell.angle_gamma   90.00
#
_symmetry.space_group_name_H-M   'P 1'
#
loop_
_entity.id
_entity.type
_entity.pdbx_description
1 polymer ?
#
loop_
_entity_poly.entity_id
_entity_poly.type
_entity_poly.pdbx_seq_one_letter_code
_entity_poly.pdbx_strand_id
1 'polypeptide(L)'
;MGQGVRSDGFRGVECTTLLDGKGAYTMYGELAARQPVQGSGNESQRQKTGHAPLGTETRHFPRPQKGSRAAYDKLPPLCVALLGRFQIIVKGVSVDLSVTVRTQSAVAYLAIHRDRWVSRHELAQILWPETDEDQARANLRKLLHQLRQHALLATLIEEEQTGLRWMPKRDVTLDVAELEAAAFYQTTRSLEYAHELYHGPLLPLVEDHWVQYERGRLQTLYAGLLYLQVERYLSGSMESQALVLAHELIRIDSFNEEYYRLCLRIHAARKDMGALKHTFDHMTQFFKEELGVGLSAETHGLFHHLVESLRADPRISARYLKLGPGEEENFTVHSRDPRQSFRNLPPPLENDTALEKFMSWLKQISATPVFYLWAPPGGGKTTWLQRVARMARERGWQIIFENPTARRVSQTLAAGRRTLFVVDGQEQRFASWAGTARPTSHWPSSIRLVLAGTATPEALWGPPARWMSWSRTATLGPMSPRDILARLQDVGAPDPPLANEIMFAAGGLPEAVTQAIGLWAEQGVQRFSADEQWRRVGQELADRLRATRGNVSVDPQILAVCSVIRHVDPGLLSAGCGRAVSDAEYRSLADSGLCVLAPAGFALRGEVRRLLLRDLRVRQPLQTCATLIRALRYFVQGWDERSANEKEYIARECLFAIREYWDLNAEGYLLPTQDLELVPPSDQDYMHMYRLLKFWAEAEQVASSSRFSTEWDNLMSYHGNRIRVVKDEWGAVLGFNVGVPVRHDSIDLLRQSLTTGELARANPWDSEGNNNSWGWVLRLVVYGPKRSAVVMALLEEDLLGLAGTASALYIATPFPRYRQLLPALGFRRISASVRWNNGKLHPIQNYSLELPRGFAHWVEHYCAMWTS
;
A
#
# COMPACT_ATOMS: atom_id res chain seq x y z
N MET A 1 -64.29 12.02 9.21
CA MET A 1 -64.43 10.64 9.76
C MET A 1 -64.32 9.68 8.57
N GLY A 2 -63.58 8.58 8.58
CA GLY A 2 -62.69 8.07 9.63
C GLY A 2 -62.61 6.54 9.56
N GLN A 3 -61.58 6.00 8.91
CA GLN A 3 -61.25 4.57 8.95
C GLN A 3 -59.82 4.40 9.49
N GLY A 4 -59.67 3.58 10.53
CA GLY A 4 -58.42 3.42 11.28
C GLY A 4 -57.57 2.27 10.75
N VAL A 5 -56.27 2.54 10.56
CA VAL A 5 -55.25 1.51 10.36
C VAL A 5 -55.10 0.70 11.65
N ARG A 6 -55.12 -0.63 11.56
CA ARG A 6 -54.64 -1.50 12.65
C ARG A 6 -53.17 -1.82 12.46
N SER A 7 -52.37 -1.49 13.47
CA SER A 7 -50.98 -1.89 13.60
C SER A 7 -50.88 -3.25 14.29
N ASP A 8 -50.17 -4.20 13.70
CA ASP A 8 -49.77 -5.47 14.33
C ASP A 8 -48.41 -5.92 13.74
N GLY A 9 -47.63 -6.69 14.51
CA GLY A 9 -46.57 -7.54 13.93
C GLY A 9 -45.10 -7.22 14.21
N PHE A 10 -44.74 -6.26 15.06
CA PHE A 10 -43.34 -6.15 15.54
C PHE A 10 -43.01 -7.31 16.50
N ARG A 11 -42.56 -8.46 15.96
CA ARG A 11 -41.94 -9.52 16.75
C ARG A 11 -40.44 -9.24 16.87
N GLY A 12 -39.95 -9.21 18.11
CA GLY A 12 -38.52 -9.08 18.39
C GLY A 12 -37.73 -10.29 17.88
N VAL A 13 -36.49 -10.04 17.45
CA VAL A 13 -35.49 -11.09 17.24
C VAL A 13 -34.66 -11.16 18.51
N GLU A 14 -34.67 -12.30 19.19
CA GLU A 14 -33.94 -12.50 20.45
C GLU A 14 -32.42 -12.53 20.20
N CYS A 15 -31.68 -11.53 20.70
CA CYS A 15 -30.22 -11.47 20.61
C CYS A 15 -29.51 -12.37 21.64
N THR A 16 -29.93 -13.64 21.74
CA THR A 16 -29.46 -14.58 22.76
C THR A 16 -29.11 -15.97 22.21
N THR A 17 -28.11 -16.07 21.32
CA THR A 17 -27.11 -17.17 21.26
C THR A 17 -26.11 -16.98 20.11
N LEU A 18 -24.95 -16.37 20.38
CA LEU A 18 -23.75 -16.43 19.52
C LEU A 18 -22.45 -16.56 20.35
N LEU A 19 -22.46 -17.49 21.32
CA LEU A 19 -21.28 -17.98 22.04
C LEU A 19 -21.09 -19.49 21.78
N ASP A 20 -21.00 -19.89 20.51
CA ASP A 20 -20.62 -21.25 20.13
C ASP A 20 -19.61 -21.22 18.97
N GLY A 21 -18.33 -21.40 19.29
CA GLY A 21 -17.19 -21.12 18.42
C GLY A 21 -16.89 -22.21 17.40
N LYS A 22 -17.84 -22.56 16.53
CA LYS A 22 -17.71 -23.67 15.57
C LYS A 22 -17.92 -23.24 14.11
N GLY A 23 -16.82 -23.30 13.35
CA GLY A 23 -16.77 -23.11 11.90
C GLY A 23 -16.36 -21.68 11.47
N ALA A 24 -15.47 -21.51 10.49
CA ALA A 24 -14.60 -22.49 9.84
C ALA A 24 -13.41 -21.77 9.17
N TYR A 25 -12.19 -22.24 9.40
CA TYR A 25 -11.00 -21.89 8.62
C TYR A 25 -9.99 -23.04 8.68
N THR A 26 -9.97 -23.85 7.63
CA THR A 26 -8.95 -24.88 7.36
C THR A 26 -8.91 -25.17 5.86
N MET A 27 -7.83 -24.76 5.18
CA MET A 27 -7.37 -25.25 3.88
C MET A 27 -5.91 -24.83 3.74
N TYR A 28 -5.09 -25.65 3.08
CA TYR A 28 -3.63 -25.72 3.24
C TYR A 28 -3.21 -26.12 4.68
N GLY A 29 -2.55 -27.26 4.91
CA GLY A 29 -2.30 -28.40 4.02
C GLY A 29 -1.39 -29.43 4.68
N GLU A 30 -1.74 -30.72 4.60
CA GLU A 30 -0.88 -31.82 5.08
C GLU A 30 -0.13 -32.47 3.92
N LEU A 31 1.16 -32.81 4.12
CA LEU A 31 1.71 -34.15 3.84
C LEU A 31 3.21 -34.30 4.18
N ALA A 32 3.52 -35.39 4.89
CA ALA A 32 4.79 -36.13 4.94
C ALA A 32 6.11 -35.42 5.38
N ALA A 33 6.75 -35.99 6.41
CA ALA A 33 8.09 -35.62 6.88
C ALA A 33 9.21 -36.56 6.36
N ARG A 34 10.47 -36.13 6.47
CA ARG A 34 11.66 -37.01 6.64
C ARG A 34 12.87 -36.24 7.21
N GLN A 35 13.85 -36.98 7.74
CA GLN A 35 14.92 -36.51 8.63
C GLN A 35 16.29 -36.28 7.92
N PRO A 36 17.31 -35.69 8.59
CA PRO A 36 18.41 -34.97 7.93
C PRO A 36 19.73 -35.76 7.76
N VAL A 37 20.69 -35.14 7.06
CA VAL A 37 22.12 -35.54 7.00
C VAL A 37 23.00 -34.29 7.22
N GLN A 38 24.23 -34.48 7.71
CA GLN A 38 25.12 -33.45 8.27
C GLN A 38 26.27 -33.03 7.35
N GLY A 39 26.89 -31.86 7.67
CA GLY A 39 28.30 -31.53 7.38
C GLY A 39 28.51 -30.21 6.61
N SER A 40 29.64 -29.48 6.70
CA SER A 40 30.68 -29.24 7.74
C SER A 40 31.93 -28.64 7.06
N GLY A 41 32.61 -27.66 7.66
CA GLY A 41 33.86 -27.05 7.16
C GLY A 41 33.64 -25.67 6.49
N ASN A 42 34.02 -24.54 7.10
CA ASN A 42 35.36 -23.97 7.34
C ASN A 42 35.99 -23.33 6.08
N GLU A 43 36.09 -22.00 6.02
CA GLU A 43 37.32 -21.21 6.28
C GLU A 43 38.41 -21.37 5.21
N SER A 44 38.94 -20.30 4.59
CA SER A 44 39.92 -19.44 5.27
C SER A 44 40.16 -18.08 4.57
N GLN A 45 40.91 -17.20 5.24
CA GLN A 45 41.19 -15.80 4.87
C GLN A 45 42.49 -15.61 4.05
N ARG A 46 42.58 -14.52 3.28
CA ARG A 46 43.74 -13.58 3.10
C ARG A 46 43.28 -12.46 2.12
N GLN A 47 43.43 -11.14 2.35
CA GLN A 47 44.64 -10.30 2.57
C GLN A 47 45.63 -10.37 1.39
N LYS A 48 46.16 -9.28 0.82
CA LYS A 48 46.45 -7.91 1.35
C LYS A 48 46.73 -6.92 0.18
N THR A 49 46.64 -5.59 0.45
CA THR A 49 47.31 -4.44 -0.27
C THR A 49 47.12 -4.25 -1.79
N GLY A 50 47.22 -3.05 -2.39
CA GLY A 50 47.37 -1.69 -1.84
C GLY A 50 47.77 -0.63 -2.91
N HIS A 51 47.56 0.66 -2.61
CA HIS A 51 47.98 1.88 -3.37
C HIS A 51 47.19 2.29 -4.63
N ALA A 52 47.26 3.60 -4.92
CA ALA A 52 46.61 4.36 -6.01
C ALA A 52 47.35 5.69 -6.22
N PRO A 53 47.11 6.42 -7.33
CA PRO A 53 47.10 7.88 -7.27
C PRO A 53 45.91 8.56 -7.98
N LEU A 54 45.83 9.88 -7.79
CA LEU A 54 44.83 10.84 -8.26
C LEU A 54 44.81 10.98 -9.81
N GLY A 55 43.76 11.52 -10.46
CA GLY A 55 42.44 11.95 -9.97
C GLY A 55 41.77 13.01 -10.87
N THR A 56 40.44 12.95 -11.01
CA THR A 56 39.59 13.96 -11.69
C THR A 56 38.21 14.04 -11.00
N GLU A 57 37.63 15.23 -10.87
CA GLU A 57 36.49 15.45 -9.96
C GLU A 57 35.12 15.07 -10.54
N THR A 58 34.70 13.83 -10.33
CA THR A 58 33.26 13.45 -10.39
C THR A 58 32.60 13.67 -9.03
N ARG A 59 31.46 14.39 -9.00
CA ARG A 59 30.67 14.64 -7.77
C ARG A 59 30.21 13.32 -7.14
N HIS A 60 30.95 12.86 -6.13
CA HIS A 60 30.77 11.54 -5.53
C HIS A 60 29.55 11.49 -4.60
N PHE A 61 28.53 10.72 -5.00
CA PHE A 61 27.51 10.26 -4.07
C PHE A 61 28.10 9.16 -3.16
N PRO A 62 27.92 9.22 -1.83
CA PRO A 62 28.50 8.26 -0.90
C PRO A 62 27.88 6.87 -1.08
N ARG A 63 28.71 5.82 -1.20
CA ARG A 63 28.25 4.43 -1.34
C ARG A 63 27.46 3.98 -0.10
N PRO A 64 26.20 3.53 -0.23
CA PRO A 64 25.48 2.90 0.87
C PRO A 64 26.14 1.59 1.30
N GLN A 65 25.94 1.20 2.57
CA GLN A 65 26.35 -0.12 3.06
C GLN A 65 25.28 -1.17 2.69
N LYS A 66 25.67 -2.45 2.53
CA LYS A 66 24.71 -3.55 2.35
C LYS A 66 23.90 -3.76 3.64
N GLY A 67 22.60 -4.04 3.51
CA GLY A 67 21.65 -4.36 4.60
C GLY A 67 20.73 -3.19 4.97
N SER A 68 19.43 -3.43 4.97
CA SER A 68 18.26 -2.53 4.96
C SER A 68 17.73 -2.17 3.58
N ARG A 69 16.51 -2.64 3.27
CA ARG A 69 15.64 -2.10 2.21
C ARG A 69 14.94 -0.80 2.61
N ALA A 70 14.63 -0.61 3.90
CA ALA A 70 13.93 0.57 4.43
C ALA A 70 14.70 1.88 4.19
N ALA A 71 16.03 1.85 4.24
CA ALA A 71 16.90 2.99 3.89
C ALA A 71 16.76 3.44 2.41
N TYR A 72 16.24 2.58 1.54
CA TYR A 72 15.99 2.86 0.13
C TYR A 72 14.54 3.24 -0.14
N ASP A 73 13.56 2.75 0.66
CA ASP A 73 12.21 3.31 0.64
C ASP A 73 12.20 4.81 0.99
N LYS A 74 13.17 5.30 1.79
CA LYS A 74 13.36 6.74 2.04
C LYS A 74 14.09 7.54 0.93
N LEU A 75 14.35 6.94 -0.23
CA LEU A 75 14.89 7.65 -1.40
C LEU A 75 13.74 8.10 -2.32
N PRO A 76 13.87 9.26 -3.01
CA PRO A 76 12.86 9.69 -3.97
C PRO A 76 12.63 8.63 -5.05
N PRO A 77 11.37 8.47 -5.52
CA PRO A 77 11.03 7.48 -6.53
C PRO A 77 11.85 7.69 -7.80
N LEU A 78 12.22 6.56 -8.40
CA LEU A 78 12.94 6.50 -9.65
C LEU A 78 11.95 6.24 -10.79
N CYS A 79 12.19 6.82 -11.97
CA CYS A 79 11.72 6.21 -13.21
C CYS A 79 12.94 5.69 -13.99
N VAL A 80 12.83 4.49 -14.56
CA VAL A 80 13.78 3.94 -15.51
C VAL A 80 13.06 3.84 -16.84
N ALA A 81 13.56 4.55 -17.85
CA ALA A 81 13.03 4.53 -19.21
C ALA A 81 13.96 3.72 -20.12
N LEU A 82 13.37 2.79 -20.86
CA LEU A 82 14.00 1.92 -21.85
C LEU A 82 13.37 2.06 -23.25
N LEU A 83 12.12 2.55 -23.34
CA LEU A 83 11.45 2.92 -24.59
C LEU A 83 12.08 4.20 -25.12
N GLY A 84 12.74 4.11 -26.28
CA GLY A 84 13.70 5.13 -26.70
C GLY A 84 15.01 5.06 -25.90
N ARG A 85 15.60 6.21 -25.56
CA ARG A 85 16.94 6.26 -24.95
C ARG A 85 16.92 5.79 -23.49
N PHE A 86 17.93 4.99 -23.09
CA PHE A 86 18.13 4.62 -21.69
C PHE A 86 18.24 5.85 -20.80
N GLN A 87 17.32 6.01 -19.85
CA GLN A 87 17.35 7.11 -18.88
C GLN A 87 17.03 6.63 -17.48
N ILE A 88 17.62 7.29 -16.48
CA ILE A 88 17.25 7.14 -15.08
C ILE A 88 16.87 8.53 -14.55
N ILE A 89 15.60 8.67 -14.18
CA ILE A 89 14.98 9.94 -13.81
C ILE A 89 14.73 9.93 -12.30
N VAL A 90 15.17 10.99 -11.60
CA VAL A 90 14.97 11.20 -10.16
C VAL A 90 14.25 12.52 -9.95
N LYS A 91 13.07 12.51 -9.31
CA LYS A 91 12.22 13.71 -9.13
C LYS A 91 11.99 14.50 -10.44
N GLY A 92 11.73 13.79 -11.55
CA GLY A 92 11.52 14.39 -12.87
C GLY A 92 12.79 14.85 -13.61
N VAL A 93 13.97 14.81 -12.97
CA VAL A 93 15.26 15.18 -13.61
C VAL A 93 15.98 13.93 -14.10
N SER A 94 16.30 13.88 -15.40
CA SER A 94 17.13 12.82 -15.98
C SER A 94 18.58 12.93 -15.46
N VAL A 95 19.13 11.81 -14.99
CA VAL A 95 20.48 11.72 -14.43
C VAL A 95 21.41 11.06 -15.44
N ASP A 96 22.40 11.80 -15.94
CA ASP A 96 23.51 11.15 -16.65
C ASP A 96 24.29 10.26 -15.67
N LEU A 97 24.47 9.01 -16.07
CA LEU A 97 25.26 8.01 -15.35
C LEU A 97 26.62 7.78 -16.02
N SER A 98 26.82 8.30 -17.23
CA SER A 98 27.96 8.08 -18.11
C SER A 98 28.32 6.60 -18.30
N VAL A 99 27.30 5.73 -18.41
CA VAL A 99 27.43 4.26 -18.49
C VAL A 99 27.52 3.74 -19.92
N THR A 100 28.35 2.71 -20.12
CA THR A 100 28.52 2.07 -21.43
C THR A 100 27.23 1.42 -21.94
N VAL A 101 27.10 1.29 -23.26
CA VAL A 101 25.99 0.58 -23.94
C VAL A 101 25.83 -0.85 -23.41
N ARG A 102 26.94 -1.55 -23.12
CA ARG A 102 26.92 -2.90 -22.51
C ARG A 102 26.31 -2.88 -21.11
N THR A 103 26.60 -1.87 -20.30
CA THR A 103 25.97 -1.70 -18.97
C THR A 103 24.47 -1.40 -19.09
N GLN A 104 24.06 -0.58 -20.08
CA GLN A 104 22.64 -0.30 -20.35
C GLN A 104 21.89 -1.58 -20.74
N SER A 105 22.45 -2.36 -21.70
CA SER A 105 21.93 -3.67 -22.12
C SER A 105 21.80 -4.64 -20.93
N ALA A 106 22.84 -4.78 -20.10
CA ALA A 106 22.81 -5.66 -18.93
C ALA A 106 21.74 -5.27 -17.89
N VAL A 107 21.53 -3.99 -17.65
CA VAL A 107 20.49 -3.48 -16.73
C VAL A 107 19.09 -3.72 -17.31
N ALA A 108 18.91 -3.47 -18.60
CA ALA A 108 17.64 -3.63 -19.29
C ALA A 108 17.20 -5.08 -19.44
N TYR A 109 18.13 -6.00 -19.74
CA TYR A 109 17.85 -7.43 -19.80
C TYR A 109 17.26 -7.94 -18.47
N LEU A 110 17.85 -7.51 -17.35
CA LEU A 110 17.37 -7.83 -16.01
C LEU A 110 16.01 -7.16 -15.72
N ALA A 111 15.79 -5.92 -16.18
CA ALA A 111 14.54 -5.18 -16.00
C ALA A 111 13.35 -5.78 -16.78
N ILE A 112 13.60 -6.32 -17.97
CA ILE A 112 12.60 -7.01 -18.79
C ILE A 112 12.32 -8.39 -18.19
N HIS A 113 13.34 -9.16 -17.83
CA HIS A 113 13.19 -10.48 -17.16
C HIS A 113 13.05 -10.40 -15.63
N ARG A 114 12.44 -9.33 -15.11
CA ARG A 114 12.29 -8.99 -13.68
C ARG A 114 11.68 -10.08 -12.79
N ASP A 115 10.82 -10.91 -13.37
CA ASP A 115 10.06 -11.93 -12.65
C ASP A 115 10.86 -13.22 -12.39
N ARG A 116 12.09 -13.32 -12.92
CA ARG A 116 13.00 -14.46 -12.69
C ARG A 116 14.40 -14.04 -12.23
N TRP A 117 15.16 -15.03 -11.78
CA TRP A 117 16.62 -14.93 -11.73
C TRP A 117 17.19 -15.21 -13.12
N VAL A 118 18.25 -14.48 -13.48
CA VAL A 118 19.07 -14.68 -14.67
C VAL A 118 20.43 -15.21 -14.21
N SER A 119 20.94 -16.28 -14.83
CA SER A 119 22.22 -16.85 -14.41
C SER A 119 23.41 -16.00 -14.89
N ARG A 120 24.56 -16.09 -14.19
CA ARG A 120 25.79 -15.42 -14.67
C ARG A 120 26.28 -15.94 -16.03
N HIS A 121 26.00 -17.21 -16.34
CA HIS A 121 26.37 -17.84 -17.61
C HIS A 121 25.50 -17.29 -18.76
N GLU A 122 24.18 -17.34 -18.58
CA GLU A 122 23.17 -16.76 -19.49
C GLU A 122 23.44 -15.28 -19.79
N LEU A 123 23.63 -14.45 -18.76
CA LEU A 123 23.89 -13.02 -18.96
C LEU A 123 25.24 -12.75 -19.64
N ALA A 124 26.23 -13.63 -19.48
CA ALA A 124 27.50 -13.52 -20.19
C ALA A 124 27.35 -13.87 -21.68
N GLN A 125 26.68 -14.97 -22.00
CA GLN A 125 26.41 -15.39 -23.38
C GLN A 125 25.55 -14.39 -24.15
N ILE A 126 24.51 -13.84 -23.52
CA ILE A 126 23.59 -12.90 -24.17
C ILE A 126 24.24 -11.53 -24.43
N LEU A 127 25.20 -11.10 -23.59
CA LEU A 127 25.92 -9.84 -23.76
C LEU A 127 27.19 -9.94 -24.60
N TRP A 128 27.75 -11.14 -24.79
CA TRP A 128 28.95 -11.40 -25.61
C TRP A 128 28.88 -12.78 -26.32
N PRO A 129 27.91 -12.99 -27.25
CA PRO A 129 27.74 -14.28 -27.92
C PRO A 129 28.95 -14.67 -28.79
N GLU A 130 29.66 -13.69 -29.35
CA GLU A 130 30.84 -13.88 -30.21
C GLU A 130 32.15 -14.17 -29.43
N THR A 131 32.08 -14.51 -28.15
CA THR A 131 33.28 -14.78 -27.31
C THR A 131 33.19 -16.12 -26.60
N ASP A 132 34.33 -16.74 -26.33
CA ASP A 132 34.39 -17.98 -25.54
C ASP A 132 33.86 -17.77 -24.11
N GLU A 133 33.46 -18.86 -23.46
CA GLU A 133 32.77 -18.78 -22.17
C GLU A 133 33.64 -18.18 -21.04
N ASP A 134 34.97 -18.30 -21.11
CA ASP A 134 35.86 -17.75 -20.10
C ASP A 134 36.06 -16.25 -20.28
N GLN A 135 36.20 -15.78 -21.53
CA GLN A 135 36.25 -14.37 -21.87
C GLN A 135 34.91 -13.67 -21.62
N ALA A 136 33.78 -14.31 -21.96
CA ALA A 136 32.44 -13.82 -21.63
C ALA A 136 32.25 -13.68 -20.10
N ARG A 137 32.63 -14.71 -19.32
CA ARG A 137 32.59 -14.66 -17.84
C ARG A 137 33.58 -13.63 -17.27
N ALA A 138 34.74 -13.40 -17.89
CA ALA A 138 35.67 -12.32 -17.52
C ALA A 138 35.08 -10.93 -17.77
N ASN A 139 34.48 -10.72 -18.94
CA ASN A 139 33.81 -9.48 -19.33
C ASN A 139 32.65 -9.16 -18.37
N LEU A 140 31.81 -10.15 -18.04
CA LEU A 140 30.72 -9.97 -17.08
C LEU A 140 31.23 -9.61 -15.68
N ARG A 141 32.30 -10.26 -15.18
CA ARG A 141 32.91 -9.91 -13.89
C ARG A 141 33.37 -8.44 -13.84
N LYS A 142 33.91 -7.91 -14.95
CA LYS A 142 34.31 -6.50 -15.09
C LYS A 142 33.09 -5.56 -15.13
N LEU A 143 32.06 -5.87 -15.93
CA LEU A 143 30.83 -5.08 -16.02
C LEU A 143 30.10 -5.01 -14.67
N LEU A 144 29.93 -6.15 -13.99
CA LEU A 144 29.29 -6.18 -12.67
C LEU A 144 30.10 -5.44 -11.61
N HIS A 145 31.44 -5.46 -11.69
CA HIS A 145 32.26 -4.60 -10.83
C HIS A 145 31.94 -3.11 -11.07
N GLN A 146 31.88 -2.66 -12.34
CA GLN A 146 31.52 -1.27 -12.68
C GLN A 146 30.10 -0.91 -12.21
N LEU A 147 29.12 -1.78 -12.45
CA LEU A 147 27.71 -1.57 -12.04
C LEU A 147 27.60 -1.34 -10.53
N ARG A 148 28.31 -2.11 -9.70
CA ARG A 148 28.39 -1.91 -8.24
C ARG A 148 29.01 -0.57 -7.82
N GLN A 149 29.73 0.13 -8.70
CA GLN A 149 30.26 1.47 -8.41
C GLN A 149 29.21 2.57 -8.60
N HIS A 150 28.26 2.39 -9.54
CA HIS A 150 27.17 3.35 -9.77
C HIS A 150 26.12 3.23 -8.68
N ALA A 151 26.09 4.21 -7.77
CA ALA A 151 25.22 4.23 -6.59
C ALA A 151 23.73 4.06 -6.91
N LEU A 152 23.26 4.51 -8.08
CA LEU A 152 21.88 4.36 -8.53
C LEU A 152 21.57 2.95 -9.09
N LEU A 153 22.46 2.38 -9.92
CA LEU A 153 22.26 1.06 -10.54
C LEU A 153 22.38 -0.08 -9.54
N ALA A 154 23.29 0.03 -8.56
CA ALA A 154 23.42 -0.95 -7.47
C ALA A 154 22.14 -1.08 -6.58
N THR A 155 21.19 -0.15 -6.70
CA THR A 155 19.87 -0.27 -6.05
C THR A 155 18.87 -1.12 -6.83
N LEU A 156 19.04 -1.27 -8.14
CA LEU A 156 18.08 -1.93 -9.03
C LEU A 156 18.23 -3.45 -9.07
N ILE A 157 19.46 -3.93 -8.85
CA ILE A 157 19.83 -5.32 -9.07
C ILE A 157 20.24 -5.97 -7.75
N GLU A 158 19.78 -7.20 -7.56
CA GLU A 158 20.22 -8.14 -6.54
C GLU A 158 21.16 -9.17 -7.17
N GLU A 159 22.18 -9.58 -6.42
CA GLU A 159 23.29 -10.39 -6.91
C GLU A 159 23.66 -11.44 -5.86
N GLU A 160 23.45 -12.71 -6.22
CA GLU A 160 23.87 -13.89 -5.47
C GLU A 160 25.09 -14.56 -6.13
N GLN A 161 25.55 -15.71 -5.61
CA GLN A 161 26.71 -16.38 -6.17
C GLN A 161 26.47 -16.87 -7.61
N THR A 162 25.29 -17.42 -7.90
CA THR A 162 24.94 -18.08 -9.18
C THR A 162 24.27 -17.17 -10.22
N GLY A 163 23.58 -16.10 -9.79
CA GLY A 163 22.77 -15.29 -10.67
C GLY A 163 22.52 -13.86 -10.18
N LEU A 164 21.78 -13.12 -11.00
CA LEU A 164 21.34 -11.75 -10.78
C LEU A 164 19.83 -11.62 -11.04
N ARG A 165 19.19 -10.63 -10.41
CA ARG A 165 17.77 -10.34 -10.60
C ARG A 165 17.51 -8.85 -10.49
N TRP A 166 16.54 -8.35 -11.25
CA TRP A 166 15.94 -7.03 -10.99
C TRP A 166 15.11 -7.09 -9.70
N MET A 167 15.62 -6.43 -8.68
CA MET A 167 15.01 -6.33 -7.36
C MET A 167 15.30 -4.91 -6.83
N PRO A 168 14.53 -3.90 -7.30
CA PRO A 168 14.72 -2.53 -6.90
C PRO A 168 14.50 -2.37 -5.39
N LYS A 169 15.52 -1.86 -4.70
CA LYS A 169 15.53 -1.69 -3.24
C LYS A 169 14.69 -0.48 -2.79
N ARG A 170 14.50 0.50 -3.67
CA ARG A 170 13.62 1.67 -3.55
C ARG A 170 12.39 1.52 -4.45
N ASP A 171 11.51 2.51 -4.42
CA ASP A 171 10.44 2.64 -5.41
C ASP A 171 10.98 2.98 -6.82
N VAL A 172 10.51 2.23 -7.82
CA VAL A 172 10.95 2.34 -9.21
C VAL A 172 9.78 2.10 -10.17
N THR A 173 9.43 3.11 -10.94
CA THR A 173 8.61 2.98 -12.15
C THR A 173 9.52 2.50 -13.30
N LEU A 174 9.01 1.59 -14.14
CA LEU A 174 9.69 1.06 -15.32
C LEU A 174 8.72 1.15 -16.51
N ASP A 175 9.01 2.00 -17.48
CA ASP A 175 8.14 2.30 -18.63
C ASP A 175 7.63 1.06 -19.39
N VAL A 176 8.47 0.06 -19.61
CA VAL A 176 8.08 -1.23 -20.20
C VAL A 176 7.02 -1.97 -19.35
N ALA A 177 7.14 -1.92 -18.02
CA ALA A 177 6.18 -2.55 -17.12
C ALA A 177 4.87 -1.73 -17.03
N GLU A 178 4.93 -0.41 -17.23
CA GLU A 178 3.75 0.45 -17.36
C GLU A 178 3.00 0.17 -18.67
N LEU A 179 3.70 0.02 -19.79
CA LEU A 179 3.13 -0.36 -21.09
C LEU A 179 2.45 -1.74 -21.00
N GLU A 180 3.07 -2.69 -20.30
CA GLU A 180 2.51 -4.02 -19.99
C GLU A 180 1.41 -3.98 -18.91
N ALA A 181 1.23 -2.87 -18.18
CA ALA A 181 0.07 -2.63 -17.33
C ALA A 181 -1.09 -2.04 -18.13
N ALA A 182 -0.83 -1.07 -19.01
CA ALA A 182 -1.83 -0.54 -19.93
C ALA A 182 -2.42 -1.64 -20.84
N ALA A 183 -1.58 -2.54 -21.36
CA ALA A 183 -2.03 -3.67 -22.17
C ALA A 183 -2.90 -4.70 -21.43
N PHE A 184 -2.73 -4.82 -20.11
CA PHE A 184 -3.61 -5.65 -19.27
C PHE A 184 -4.99 -5.00 -19.08
N TYR A 185 -5.09 -3.66 -19.14
CA TYR A 185 -6.31 -2.93 -18.82
C TYR A 185 -7.12 -2.42 -19.99
N GLN A 186 -6.47 -1.72 -20.92
CA GLN A 186 -7.10 -1.13 -22.09
C GLN A 186 -8.23 -0.15 -21.73
N THR A 187 -8.20 0.50 -20.55
CA THR A 187 -9.02 1.68 -20.21
C THR A 187 -8.50 2.88 -20.98
N THR A 188 -9.35 3.86 -21.35
CA THR A 188 -8.96 5.02 -22.18
C THR A 188 -7.73 5.71 -21.61
N ARG A 189 -7.74 6.01 -20.31
CA ARG A 189 -6.64 6.68 -19.62
C ARG A 189 -5.35 5.83 -19.50
N SER A 190 -5.45 4.50 -19.58
CA SER A 190 -4.28 3.62 -19.65
C SER A 190 -3.65 3.59 -21.05
N LEU A 191 -4.47 3.71 -22.10
CA LEU A 191 -4.01 3.78 -23.48
C LEU A 191 -3.38 5.15 -23.79
N GLU A 192 -4.00 6.24 -23.29
CA GLU A 192 -3.44 7.59 -23.34
C GLU A 192 -2.04 7.65 -22.70
N TYR A 193 -1.86 7.06 -21.53
CA TYR A 193 -0.55 6.99 -20.88
C TYR A 193 0.44 6.05 -21.60
N ALA A 194 -0.04 4.98 -22.23
CA ALA A 194 0.82 4.15 -23.09
C ALA A 194 1.42 4.94 -24.26
N HIS A 195 0.66 5.89 -24.81
CA HIS A 195 1.16 6.85 -25.80
C HIS A 195 2.15 7.85 -25.19
N GLU A 196 1.88 8.40 -24.00
CA GLU A 196 2.83 9.29 -23.29
C GLU A 196 4.18 8.62 -22.98
N LEU A 197 4.20 7.32 -22.68
CA LEU A 197 5.40 6.55 -22.37
C LEU A 197 6.26 6.20 -23.59
N TYR A 198 5.66 6.00 -24.77
CA TYR A 198 6.35 5.40 -25.90
C TYR A 198 7.17 6.45 -26.68
N HIS A 199 8.37 6.72 -26.19
CA HIS A 199 9.32 7.64 -26.84
C HIS A 199 10.15 7.01 -27.98
N GLY A 200 9.73 5.84 -28.49
CA GLY A 200 10.37 5.11 -29.57
C GLY A 200 10.73 3.66 -29.22
N PRO A 201 11.40 2.92 -30.13
CA PRO A 201 11.74 1.52 -29.93
C PRO A 201 12.68 1.33 -28.74
N LEU A 202 12.62 0.15 -28.12
CA LEU A 202 13.46 -0.24 -26.98
C LEU A 202 14.96 0.00 -27.28
N LEU A 203 15.58 0.90 -26.53
CA LEU A 203 17.03 1.13 -26.47
C LEU A 203 17.72 1.21 -27.84
N PRO A 204 17.45 2.23 -28.69
CA PRO A 204 17.85 2.24 -30.10
C PRO A 204 19.38 2.26 -30.35
N LEU A 205 20.18 2.45 -29.30
CA LEU A 205 21.65 2.43 -29.34
C LEU A 205 22.27 1.07 -28.92
N VAL A 206 21.43 0.05 -28.62
CA VAL A 206 21.86 -1.32 -28.32
C VAL A 206 21.51 -2.21 -29.51
N GLU A 207 22.49 -2.87 -30.11
CA GLU A 207 22.29 -3.66 -31.34
C GLU A 207 22.08 -5.17 -31.07
N ASP A 208 22.14 -5.59 -29.80
CA ASP A 208 22.10 -6.98 -29.37
C ASP A 208 20.87 -7.75 -29.89
N HIS A 209 21.08 -8.98 -30.37
CA HIS A 209 20.04 -9.86 -30.91
C HIS A 209 18.79 -9.98 -29.99
N TRP A 210 18.99 -10.05 -28.67
CA TRP A 210 17.90 -10.15 -27.71
C TRP A 210 17.01 -8.89 -27.67
N VAL A 211 17.60 -7.70 -27.89
CA VAL A 211 16.87 -6.43 -27.93
C VAL A 211 15.99 -6.36 -29.17
N GLN A 212 16.41 -6.95 -30.30
CA GLN A 212 15.62 -6.96 -31.54
C GLN A 212 14.30 -7.73 -31.36
N TYR A 213 14.33 -8.87 -30.66
CA TYR A 213 13.12 -9.63 -30.32
C TYR A 213 12.18 -8.84 -29.40
N GLU A 214 12.72 -8.25 -28.33
CA GLU A 214 11.93 -7.44 -27.39
C GLU A 214 11.41 -6.13 -28.01
N ARG A 215 12.13 -5.52 -28.96
CA ARG A 215 11.64 -4.40 -29.80
C ARG A 215 10.38 -4.83 -30.56
N GLY A 216 10.46 -5.92 -31.32
CA GLY A 216 9.31 -6.43 -32.07
C GLY A 216 8.11 -6.72 -31.16
N ARG A 217 8.34 -7.39 -30.02
CA ARG A 217 7.30 -7.66 -29.02
C ARG A 217 6.63 -6.37 -28.50
N LEU A 218 7.42 -5.37 -28.12
CA LEU A 218 6.92 -4.12 -27.53
C LEU A 218 6.32 -3.16 -28.56
N GLN A 219 6.82 -3.16 -29.80
CA GLN A 219 6.25 -2.41 -30.92
C GLN A 219 4.88 -2.98 -31.31
N THR A 220 4.74 -4.31 -31.43
CA THR A 220 3.45 -4.97 -31.66
C THR A 220 2.48 -4.74 -30.49
N LEU A 221 2.97 -4.80 -29.24
CA LEU A 221 2.17 -4.48 -28.07
C LEU A 221 1.61 -3.05 -28.14
N TYR A 222 2.48 -2.07 -28.38
CA TYR A 222 2.13 -0.65 -28.48
C TYR A 222 1.17 -0.36 -29.64
N ALA A 223 1.38 -0.96 -30.81
CA ALA A 223 0.47 -0.86 -31.95
C ALA A 223 -0.94 -1.39 -31.60
N GLY A 224 -1.02 -2.50 -30.86
CA GLY A 224 -2.30 -3.00 -30.33
C GLY A 224 -3.00 -2.01 -29.38
N LEU A 225 -2.26 -1.25 -28.57
CA LEU A 225 -2.83 -0.23 -27.69
C LEU A 225 -3.33 0.99 -28.47
N LEU A 226 -2.54 1.48 -29.43
CA LEU A 226 -2.96 2.57 -30.32
C LEU A 226 -4.20 2.19 -31.14
N TYR A 227 -4.26 0.95 -31.66
CA TYR A 227 -5.45 0.44 -32.37
C TYR A 227 -6.70 0.52 -31.49
N LEU A 228 -6.64 -0.01 -30.26
CA LEU A 228 -7.74 0.05 -29.30
C LEU A 228 -8.12 1.49 -28.90
N GLN A 229 -7.16 2.41 -28.87
CA GLN A 229 -7.41 3.83 -28.58
C GLN A 229 -8.10 4.54 -29.77
N VAL A 230 -7.72 4.22 -31.01
CA VAL A 230 -8.40 4.71 -32.22
C VAL A 230 -9.86 4.24 -32.24
N GLU A 231 -10.14 2.97 -31.95
CA GLU A 231 -11.51 2.46 -31.90
C GLU A 231 -12.35 3.09 -30.79
N ARG A 232 -11.75 3.37 -29.63
CA ARG A 232 -12.39 4.14 -28.54
C ARG A 232 -12.70 5.58 -28.95
N TYR A 233 -11.77 6.29 -29.58
CA TYR A 233 -11.99 7.66 -30.06
C TYR A 233 -13.01 7.72 -31.21
N LEU A 234 -13.03 6.74 -32.11
CA LEU A 234 -14.10 6.59 -33.11
C LEU A 234 -15.47 6.36 -32.45
N SER A 235 -15.53 5.51 -31.43
CA SER A 235 -16.78 5.21 -30.70
C SER A 235 -17.29 6.40 -29.87
N GLY A 236 -16.41 7.36 -29.52
CA GLY A 236 -16.73 8.56 -28.76
C GLY A 236 -16.87 9.85 -29.59
N SER A 237 -16.94 9.77 -30.92
CA SER A 237 -16.94 10.93 -31.84
C SER A 237 -15.78 11.91 -31.60
N MET A 238 -14.57 11.35 -31.54
CA MET A 238 -13.29 12.07 -31.41
C MET A 238 -12.41 11.80 -32.65
N GLU A 239 -12.98 11.99 -33.85
CA GLU A 239 -12.38 11.58 -35.12
C GLU A 239 -11.07 12.31 -35.43
N SER A 240 -10.86 13.50 -34.88
CA SER A 240 -9.61 14.25 -35.04
C SER A 240 -8.45 13.61 -34.26
N GLN A 241 -8.71 13.20 -33.01
CA GLN A 241 -7.76 12.48 -32.17
C GLN A 241 -7.49 11.07 -32.74
N ALA A 242 -8.54 10.38 -33.19
CA ALA A 242 -8.43 9.09 -33.87
C ALA A 242 -7.49 9.17 -35.09
N LEU A 243 -7.60 10.22 -35.92
CA LEU A 243 -6.76 10.36 -37.13
C LEU A 243 -5.27 10.53 -36.81
N VAL A 244 -4.93 11.23 -35.72
CA VAL A 244 -3.53 11.41 -35.30
C VAL A 244 -2.90 10.06 -34.94
N LEU A 245 -3.61 9.22 -34.16
CA LEU A 245 -3.11 7.92 -33.76
C LEU A 245 -3.13 6.90 -34.92
N ALA A 246 -4.10 6.97 -35.84
CA ALA A 246 -4.14 6.13 -37.03
C ALA A 246 -2.97 6.41 -38.00
N HIS A 247 -2.54 7.67 -38.14
CA HIS A 247 -1.31 8.00 -38.87
C HIS A 247 -0.05 7.51 -38.14
N GLU A 248 -0.04 7.44 -36.82
CA GLU A 248 1.08 6.87 -36.05
C GLU A 248 1.15 5.35 -36.19
N LEU A 249 0.01 4.65 -36.27
CA LEU A 249 -0.06 3.24 -36.64
C LEU A 249 0.56 2.98 -38.02
N ILE A 250 0.21 3.78 -39.03
CA ILE A 250 0.80 3.69 -40.39
C ILE A 250 2.33 3.95 -40.37
N ARG A 251 2.85 4.75 -39.43
CA ARG A 251 4.30 4.94 -39.25
C ARG A 251 5.00 3.77 -38.55
N ILE A 252 4.26 2.99 -37.77
CA ILE A 252 4.77 1.80 -37.08
C ILE A 252 4.87 0.60 -38.04
N ASP A 253 3.90 0.47 -38.95
CA ASP A 253 3.92 -0.49 -40.07
C ASP A 253 3.16 0.08 -41.28
N SER A 254 3.92 0.59 -42.27
CA SER A 254 3.39 1.16 -43.51
C SER A 254 2.73 0.13 -44.42
N PHE A 255 2.90 -1.17 -44.18
CA PHE A 255 2.39 -2.24 -45.04
C PHE A 255 1.16 -2.95 -44.45
N ASN A 256 0.68 -2.50 -43.28
CA ASN A 256 -0.52 -3.04 -42.65
C ASN A 256 -1.79 -2.35 -43.18
N GLU A 257 -2.54 -3.05 -44.06
CA GLU A 257 -3.77 -2.51 -44.65
C GLU A 257 -4.81 -2.05 -43.61
N GLU A 258 -4.90 -2.70 -42.44
CA GLU A 258 -5.91 -2.35 -41.41
C GLU A 258 -5.72 -0.93 -40.88
N TYR A 259 -4.48 -0.44 -40.81
CA TYR A 259 -4.20 0.92 -40.32
C TYR A 259 -4.68 1.99 -41.31
N TYR A 260 -4.64 1.70 -42.61
CA TYR A 260 -5.30 2.52 -43.63
C TYR A 260 -6.82 2.37 -43.59
N ARG A 261 -7.36 1.17 -43.33
CA ARG A 261 -8.80 0.95 -43.15
C ARG A 261 -9.37 1.75 -41.97
N LEU A 262 -8.62 1.91 -40.88
CA LEU A 262 -8.95 2.87 -39.82
C LEU A 262 -9.02 4.31 -40.35
N CYS A 263 -8.02 4.80 -41.10
CA CYS A 263 -8.07 6.13 -41.70
C CYS A 263 -9.30 6.31 -42.63
N LEU A 264 -9.65 5.30 -43.44
CA LEU A 264 -10.86 5.34 -44.27
C LEU A 264 -12.14 5.44 -43.43
N ARG A 265 -12.28 4.64 -42.35
CA ARG A 265 -13.38 4.72 -41.37
C ARG A 265 -13.46 6.13 -40.74
N ILE A 266 -12.32 6.72 -40.39
CA ILE A 266 -12.23 8.06 -39.78
C ILE A 266 -12.61 9.18 -40.77
N HIS A 267 -12.14 9.13 -42.01
CA HIS A 267 -12.54 10.10 -43.04
C HIS A 267 -14.04 9.99 -43.37
N ALA A 268 -14.61 8.78 -43.36
CA ALA A 268 -16.04 8.56 -43.55
C ALA A 268 -16.87 9.15 -42.39
N ALA A 269 -16.48 8.92 -41.13
CA ALA A 269 -17.13 9.53 -39.97
C ALA A 269 -17.10 11.08 -40.04
N ARG A 270 -15.96 11.65 -40.48
CA ARG A 270 -15.79 13.09 -40.75
C ARG A 270 -16.50 13.61 -42.01
N LYS A 271 -17.14 12.73 -42.79
CA LYS A 271 -17.78 12.99 -44.10
C LYS A 271 -16.84 13.58 -45.17
N ASP A 272 -15.54 13.34 -45.04
CA ASP A 272 -14.51 13.84 -45.96
C ASP A 272 -14.26 12.87 -47.12
N MET A 273 -15.14 12.93 -48.12
CA MET A 273 -15.03 12.17 -49.38
C MET A 273 -13.74 12.48 -50.16
N GLY A 274 -13.12 13.64 -49.95
CA GLY A 274 -11.87 14.03 -50.61
C GLY A 274 -10.68 13.28 -50.01
N ALA A 275 -10.50 13.39 -48.70
CA ALA A 275 -9.44 12.70 -47.97
C ALA A 275 -9.60 11.17 -48.02
N LEU A 276 -10.84 10.65 -47.94
CA LEU A 276 -11.09 9.20 -48.05
C LEU A 276 -10.57 8.64 -49.38
N LYS A 277 -10.85 9.31 -50.51
CA LYS A 277 -10.34 8.92 -51.82
C LYS A 277 -8.83 9.07 -51.93
N HIS A 278 -8.29 10.23 -51.53
CA HIS A 278 -6.85 10.47 -51.56
C HIS A 278 -6.08 9.39 -50.78
N THR A 279 -6.56 8.99 -49.60
CA THR A 279 -5.95 7.93 -48.78
C THR A 279 -6.03 6.56 -49.47
N PHE A 280 -7.14 6.21 -50.12
CA PHE A 280 -7.27 4.96 -50.89
C PHE A 280 -6.40 4.93 -52.16
N ASP A 281 -6.38 6.03 -52.92
CA ASP A 281 -5.59 6.17 -54.15
C ASP A 281 -4.08 6.11 -53.81
N HIS A 282 -3.65 6.83 -52.77
CA HIS A 282 -2.28 6.78 -52.24
C HIS A 282 -1.89 5.38 -51.77
N MET A 283 -2.74 4.71 -50.99
CA MET A 283 -2.52 3.34 -50.52
C MET A 283 -2.37 2.38 -51.71
N THR A 284 -3.24 2.49 -52.71
CA THR A 284 -3.21 1.67 -53.94
C THR A 284 -1.93 1.87 -54.74
N GLN A 285 -1.43 3.11 -54.82
CA GLN A 285 -0.15 3.41 -55.47
C GLN A 285 1.02 2.85 -54.65
N PHE A 286 1.09 3.14 -53.34
CA PHE A 286 2.18 2.75 -52.46
C PHE A 286 2.41 1.22 -52.41
N PHE A 287 1.36 0.42 -52.19
CA PHE A 287 1.46 -1.04 -52.16
C PHE A 287 1.89 -1.61 -53.52
N LYS A 288 1.47 -0.98 -54.63
CA LYS A 288 1.84 -1.40 -55.98
C LYS A 288 3.28 -1.04 -56.34
N GLU A 289 3.79 0.08 -55.85
CA GLU A 289 5.17 0.55 -56.12
C GLU A 289 6.20 -0.17 -55.23
N GLU A 290 5.93 -0.33 -53.94
CA GLU A 290 6.87 -0.94 -52.98
C GLU A 290 6.79 -2.48 -52.91
N LEU A 291 5.59 -3.06 -53.02
CA LEU A 291 5.37 -4.52 -52.88
C LEU A 291 4.94 -5.21 -54.17
N GLY A 292 4.61 -4.48 -55.24
CA GLY A 292 4.14 -5.04 -56.51
C GLY A 292 2.74 -5.66 -56.47
N VAL A 293 1.99 -5.52 -55.36
CA VAL A 293 0.66 -6.13 -55.16
C VAL A 293 -0.45 -5.08 -55.15
N GLY A 294 -1.68 -5.51 -55.45
CA GLY A 294 -2.89 -4.72 -55.21
C GLY A 294 -3.43 -4.95 -53.81
N LEU A 295 -4.26 -4.01 -53.33
CA LEU A 295 -4.88 -4.08 -52.00
C LEU A 295 -5.86 -5.26 -51.87
N SER A 296 -6.07 -5.74 -50.66
CA SER A 296 -7.01 -6.82 -50.35
C SER A 296 -8.45 -6.52 -50.82
N ALA A 297 -9.22 -7.58 -51.10
CA ALA A 297 -10.63 -7.49 -51.45
C ALA A 297 -11.48 -6.87 -50.32
N GLU A 298 -11.06 -7.07 -49.07
CA GLU A 298 -11.67 -6.47 -47.88
C GLU A 298 -11.52 -4.94 -47.87
N THR A 299 -10.32 -4.41 -48.14
CA THR A 299 -10.07 -2.96 -48.22
C THR A 299 -10.83 -2.32 -49.38
N HIS A 300 -10.89 -2.99 -50.54
CA HIS A 300 -11.75 -2.56 -51.64
C HIS A 300 -13.23 -2.54 -51.23
N GLY A 301 -13.74 -3.61 -50.62
CA GLY A 301 -15.13 -3.71 -50.16
C GLY A 301 -15.50 -2.64 -49.14
N LEU A 302 -14.63 -2.39 -48.17
CA LEU A 302 -14.79 -1.31 -47.19
C LEU A 302 -14.82 0.07 -47.87
N PHE A 303 -13.89 0.35 -48.79
CA PHE A 303 -13.87 1.61 -49.54
C PHE A 303 -15.18 1.79 -50.32
N HIS A 304 -15.62 0.79 -51.08
CA HIS A 304 -16.89 0.84 -51.80
C HIS A 304 -18.08 1.08 -50.87
N HIS A 305 -18.16 0.39 -49.73
CA HIS A 305 -19.24 0.55 -48.76
C HIS A 305 -19.27 1.93 -48.10
N LEU A 306 -18.12 2.44 -47.63
CA LEU A 306 -18.02 3.79 -47.05
C LEU A 306 -18.33 4.89 -48.08
N VAL A 307 -17.93 4.69 -49.33
CA VAL A 307 -18.19 5.62 -50.43
C VAL A 307 -19.63 5.50 -50.95
N GLU A 308 -20.34 4.39 -50.73
CA GLU A 308 -21.80 4.29 -50.91
C GLU A 308 -22.60 4.92 -49.76
N SER A 309 -22.24 4.65 -48.50
CA SER A 309 -22.94 5.21 -47.34
C SER A 309 -22.84 6.73 -47.28
N LEU A 310 -21.67 7.30 -47.62
CA LEU A 310 -21.53 8.75 -47.80
C LEU A 310 -22.44 9.31 -48.90
N ARG A 311 -22.67 8.59 -50.01
CA ARG A 311 -23.60 9.03 -51.07
C ARG A 311 -25.07 8.88 -50.70
N ALA A 312 -25.40 8.07 -49.70
CA ALA A 312 -26.77 7.91 -49.20
C ALA A 312 -27.20 9.06 -48.26
N ASP A 313 -26.25 9.86 -47.75
CA ASP A 313 -26.56 11.17 -47.15
C ASP A 313 -27.14 12.11 -48.24
N PRO A 314 -28.34 12.70 -48.05
CA PRO A 314 -29.01 13.51 -49.06
C PRO A 314 -28.23 14.73 -49.61
N ARG A 315 -27.07 15.05 -49.03
CA ARG A 315 -26.18 16.14 -49.48
C ARG A 315 -25.03 15.68 -50.38
N ILE A 316 -24.78 14.37 -50.51
CA ILE A 316 -23.59 13.81 -51.17
C ILE A 316 -23.96 12.76 -52.25
N SER A 317 -25.24 12.65 -52.63
CA SER A 317 -25.74 11.72 -53.67
C SER A 317 -25.28 12.03 -55.11
N ALA A 318 -24.01 11.78 -55.41
CA ALA A 318 -23.45 11.78 -56.76
C ALA A 318 -22.39 10.70 -56.98
N ARG A 319 -22.37 10.11 -58.19
CA ARG A 319 -21.30 9.29 -58.78
C ARG A 319 -20.91 7.97 -58.07
N TYR A 320 -21.69 6.91 -58.37
CA TYR A 320 -21.27 5.50 -58.62
C TYR A 320 -21.40 4.38 -57.57
N LEU A 321 -22.60 3.79 -57.60
CA LEU A 321 -23.01 2.46 -57.17
C LEU A 321 -22.03 1.27 -57.48
N LYS A 322 -22.03 0.26 -56.59
CA LYS A 322 -22.53 -1.16 -56.76
C LYS A 322 -21.59 -2.37 -56.52
N LEU A 323 -22.07 -3.29 -55.63
CA LEU A 323 -21.82 -4.77 -55.54
C LEU A 323 -20.42 -5.23 -55.03
N GLY A 324 -20.19 -6.28 -54.21
CA GLY A 324 -21.03 -7.23 -53.43
C GLY A 324 -21.32 -8.60 -54.12
N PRO A 325 -21.54 -9.77 -53.42
CA PRO A 325 -21.42 -10.13 -51.98
C PRO A 325 -20.86 -11.58 -51.66
N GLY A 326 -20.98 -12.08 -50.41
CA GLY A 326 -20.79 -13.50 -49.93
C GLY A 326 -19.69 -13.69 -48.85
N GLU A 327 -19.79 -14.31 -47.65
CA GLU A 327 -20.47 -15.53 -47.08
C GLU A 327 -19.73 -16.86 -47.38
N GLU A 328 -19.48 -17.86 -46.49
CA GLU A 328 -19.65 -18.10 -45.01
C GLU A 328 -18.44 -18.97 -44.49
N GLU A 329 -18.28 -19.71 -43.36
CA GLU A 329 -19.06 -20.25 -42.20
C GLU A 329 -18.10 -20.49 -40.97
N ASN A 330 -18.41 -21.35 -39.98
CA ASN A 330 -17.71 -21.52 -38.66
C ASN A 330 -17.08 -22.93 -38.40
N PHE A 331 -16.22 -23.09 -37.36
CA PHE A 331 -16.46 -23.93 -36.13
C PHE A 331 -15.22 -24.11 -35.18
N THR A 332 -15.41 -24.87 -34.07
CA THR A 332 -14.68 -24.82 -32.77
C THR A 332 -14.51 -26.22 -32.14
N VAL A 333 -13.72 -26.61 -31.11
CA VAL A 333 -12.61 -26.12 -30.23
C VAL A 333 -12.28 -27.29 -29.24
N HIS A 334 -11.07 -27.49 -28.67
CA HIS A 334 -10.87 -28.19 -27.36
C HIS A 334 -9.48 -27.98 -26.68
N SER A 335 -9.29 -28.50 -25.45
CA SER A 335 -8.30 -28.01 -24.43
C SER A 335 -7.49 -29.09 -23.68
N ARG A 336 -6.40 -28.68 -22.96
CA ARG A 336 -6.02 -29.10 -21.57
C ARG A 336 -4.78 -28.38 -20.98
N ASP A 337 -4.47 -28.64 -19.70
CA ASP A 337 -3.70 -27.77 -18.75
C ASP A 337 -2.56 -28.59 -17.99
N PRO A 338 -1.93 -28.23 -16.82
CA PRO A 338 -0.48 -27.88 -16.81
C PRO A 338 0.38 -28.32 -15.56
N ARG A 339 1.61 -27.75 -15.40
CA ARG A 339 2.44 -27.55 -14.14
C ARG A 339 3.04 -28.82 -13.46
N GLN A 340 3.99 -28.85 -12.50
CA GLN A 340 5.05 -27.98 -11.86
C GLN A 340 6.06 -28.94 -11.08
N SER A 341 7.10 -28.62 -10.27
CA SER A 341 7.69 -27.41 -9.61
C SER A 341 9.18 -27.64 -9.14
N PHE A 342 9.77 -26.72 -8.35
CA PHE A 342 11.11 -26.78 -7.67
C PHE A 342 11.06 -26.14 -6.25
N ARG A 343 12.05 -26.38 -5.33
CA ARG A 343 12.56 -25.46 -4.24
C ARG A 343 13.58 -26.15 -3.26
N ASN A 344 14.22 -25.55 -2.22
CA ASN A 344 13.89 -24.43 -1.28
C ASN A 344 15.09 -23.89 -0.42
N LEU A 345 15.04 -22.66 0.14
CA LEU A 345 15.51 -22.18 1.51
C LEU A 345 15.56 -20.60 1.65
N PRO A 346 15.52 -19.96 2.87
CA PRO A 346 15.10 -18.54 3.07
C PRO A 346 16.04 -17.52 3.85
N PRO A 347 15.68 -16.20 3.93
CA PRO A 347 16.42 -15.09 4.61
C PRO A 347 15.71 -14.44 5.85
N PRO A 348 16.22 -13.35 6.52
CA PRO A 348 15.81 -12.89 7.88
C PRO A 348 15.13 -11.49 8.06
N LEU A 349 14.84 -11.12 9.33
CA LEU A 349 14.15 -9.90 9.85
C LEU A 349 14.85 -8.52 9.60
N GLU A 350 14.15 -7.51 9.07
CA GLU A 350 14.78 -6.22 8.68
C GLU A 350 14.18 -4.84 9.12
N ASN A 351 12.93 -4.70 9.58
CA ASN A 351 12.29 -3.35 9.70
C ASN A 351 12.33 -2.72 11.11
N ASP A 352 13.27 -1.79 11.37
CA ASP A 352 13.34 -1.01 12.62
C ASP A 352 13.77 0.46 12.37
N THR A 353 12.80 1.38 12.34
CA THR A 353 13.05 2.80 12.03
C THR A 353 13.77 3.56 13.14
N ALA A 354 13.71 3.09 14.39
CA ALA A 354 14.48 3.66 15.49
C ALA A 354 15.96 3.28 15.36
N LEU A 355 16.24 2.04 14.98
CA LEU A 355 17.59 1.56 14.69
C LEU A 355 18.23 2.37 13.55
N GLU A 356 17.48 2.69 12.49
CA GLU A 356 17.99 3.54 11.41
C GLU A 356 18.26 4.99 11.86
N LYS A 357 17.34 5.59 12.64
CA LYS A 357 17.55 6.91 13.26
C LYS A 357 18.82 6.92 14.14
N PHE A 358 19.05 5.86 14.92
CA PHE A 358 20.24 5.69 15.75
C PHE A 358 21.51 5.50 14.91
N MET A 359 21.49 4.65 13.88
CA MET A 359 22.66 4.39 13.03
C MET A 359 23.02 5.60 12.16
N SER A 360 22.05 6.42 11.77
CA SER A 360 22.25 7.75 11.16
C SER A 360 22.96 8.69 12.15
N TRP A 361 22.42 8.81 13.37
CA TRP A 361 22.96 9.65 14.43
C TRP A 361 24.40 9.27 14.81
N LEU A 362 24.67 7.98 15.07
CA LEU A 362 25.99 7.47 15.50
C LEU A 362 27.10 7.73 14.47
N LYS A 363 26.75 7.87 13.18
CA LYS A 363 27.69 8.17 12.08
C LYS A 363 27.98 9.67 11.94
N GLN A 364 27.03 10.55 12.23
CA GLN A 364 27.16 12.00 12.04
C GLN A 364 28.05 12.62 13.14
N ILE A 365 29.18 13.23 12.77
CA ILE A 365 30.12 13.84 13.74
C ILE A 365 29.50 15.08 14.42
N SER A 366 28.73 15.87 13.67
CA SER A 366 27.99 17.05 14.13
C SER A 366 26.63 16.74 14.79
N ALA A 367 26.32 15.46 15.06
CA ALA A 367 25.08 15.09 15.72
C ALA A 367 25.01 15.60 17.17
N THR A 368 23.78 15.80 17.65
CA THR A 368 23.45 16.04 19.04
C THR A 368 24.11 15.00 19.98
N PRO A 369 24.59 15.38 21.17
CA PRO A 369 25.31 14.46 22.05
C PRO A 369 24.43 13.34 22.65
N VAL A 370 23.11 13.53 22.67
CA VAL A 370 22.13 12.56 23.18
C VAL A 370 21.27 11.97 22.05
N PHE A 371 21.03 10.67 22.13
CA PHE A 371 19.93 9.97 21.45
C PHE A 371 18.91 9.52 22.51
N TYR A 372 17.63 9.80 22.28
CA TYR A 372 16.55 9.43 23.21
C TYR A 372 15.54 8.50 22.52
N LEU A 373 15.48 7.26 23.00
CA LEU A 373 14.49 6.27 22.62
C LEU A 373 13.35 6.25 23.64
N TRP A 374 12.10 6.25 23.18
CA TRP A 374 10.96 5.93 24.03
C TRP A 374 10.04 4.88 23.40
N ALA A 375 9.39 4.11 24.26
CA ALA A 375 8.45 3.04 23.92
C ALA A 375 7.69 2.65 25.19
N PRO A 376 6.54 1.97 25.12
CA PRO A 376 5.78 1.59 26.31
C PRO A 376 6.56 0.56 27.17
N PRO A 377 6.07 0.24 28.39
CA PRO A 377 6.39 -1.02 29.05
C PRO A 377 6.15 -2.20 28.09
N GLY A 378 7.01 -3.23 28.12
CA GLY A 378 6.97 -4.34 27.16
C GLY A 378 7.35 -3.98 25.70
N GLY A 379 7.57 -2.69 25.39
CA GLY A 379 7.89 -2.17 24.06
C GLY A 379 9.28 -2.50 23.51
N GLY A 380 9.96 -3.56 23.97
CA GLY A 380 11.23 -4.04 23.39
C GLY A 380 12.50 -3.22 23.67
N LYS A 381 12.44 -2.15 24.50
CA LYS A 381 13.56 -1.21 24.73
C LYS A 381 14.90 -1.87 25.07
N THR A 382 14.94 -2.76 26.06
CA THR A 382 16.17 -3.41 26.50
C THR A 382 16.76 -4.31 25.40
N THR A 383 15.92 -5.01 24.62
CA THR A 383 16.34 -5.79 23.44
C THR A 383 16.93 -4.89 22.35
N TRP A 384 16.32 -3.72 22.12
CA TRP A 384 16.86 -2.72 21.20
C TRP A 384 18.21 -2.16 21.69
N LEU A 385 18.34 -1.83 22.98
CA LEU A 385 19.59 -1.39 23.59
C LEU A 385 20.71 -2.42 23.45
N GLN A 386 20.41 -3.71 23.63
CA GLN A 386 21.35 -4.80 23.37
C GLN A 386 21.77 -4.84 21.89
N ARG A 387 20.82 -4.67 20.96
CA ARG A 387 21.07 -4.62 19.50
C ARG A 387 21.97 -3.43 19.13
N VAL A 388 21.69 -2.22 19.62
CA VAL A 388 22.53 -1.04 19.34
C VAL A 388 23.88 -1.10 20.03
N ALA A 389 23.97 -1.63 21.26
CA ALA A 389 25.25 -1.82 21.93
C ALA A 389 26.15 -2.80 21.16
N ARG A 390 25.60 -3.89 20.61
CA ARG A 390 26.32 -4.79 19.70
C ARG A 390 26.79 -4.06 18.44
N MET A 391 25.88 -3.36 17.76
CA MET A 391 26.18 -2.63 16.52
C MET A 391 27.15 -1.44 16.71
N ALA A 392 27.20 -0.85 17.91
CA ALA A 392 28.17 0.18 18.26
C ALA A 392 29.56 -0.42 18.58
N ARG A 393 29.64 -1.58 19.27
CA ARG A 393 30.89 -2.33 19.48
C ARG A 393 31.54 -2.76 18.17
N GLU A 394 30.74 -3.30 17.23
CA GLU A 394 31.15 -3.61 15.85
C GLU A 394 31.80 -2.41 15.12
N ARG A 395 31.53 -1.18 15.57
CA ARG A 395 31.97 0.08 14.96
C ARG A 395 32.96 0.85 15.85
N GLY A 396 33.60 0.15 16.79
CA GLY A 396 34.70 0.67 17.61
C GLY A 396 34.28 1.56 18.79
N TRP A 397 33.01 1.53 19.20
CA TRP A 397 32.56 2.24 20.41
C TRP A 397 32.69 1.35 21.64
N GLN A 398 33.34 1.87 22.69
CA GLN A 398 33.25 1.30 24.03
C GLN A 398 31.87 1.61 24.60
N ILE A 399 31.17 0.62 25.18
CA ILE A 399 29.80 0.78 25.70
C ILE A 399 29.81 0.68 27.21
N ILE A 400 29.15 1.63 27.89
CA ILE A 400 29.03 1.66 29.35
C ILE A 400 27.55 1.76 29.71
N PHE A 401 27.00 0.75 30.38
CA PHE A 401 25.60 0.71 30.82
C PHE A 401 25.43 1.38 32.21
N GLU A 402 25.85 2.65 32.30
CA GLU A 402 25.86 3.46 33.53
C GLU A 402 25.37 4.88 33.21
N ASN A 403 24.78 5.58 34.19
CA ASN A 403 24.56 7.03 34.08
C ASN A 403 25.92 7.77 34.00
N PRO A 404 26.10 8.71 33.05
CA PRO A 404 27.35 9.44 32.92
C PRO A 404 27.55 10.37 34.13
N THR A 405 28.58 10.13 34.95
CA THR A 405 29.00 11.08 35.99
C THR A 405 30.19 11.91 35.50
N ALA A 406 30.35 13.14 36.00
CA ALA A 406 31.45 14.03 35.58
C ALA A 406 32.83 13.36 35.71
N ARG A 407 33.07 12.62 36.80
CA ARG A 407 34.29 11.82 37.02
C ARG A 407 34.49 10.76 35.93
N ARG A 408 33.42 10.03 35.58
CA ARG A 408 33.45 8.96 34.57
C ARG A 408 33.65 9.50 33.15
N VAL A 409 33.04 10.64 32.84
CA VAL A 409 33.24 11.37 31.58
C VAL A 409 34.71 11.81 31.46
N SER A 410 35.28 12.47 32.47
CA SER A 410 36.69 12.91 32.44
C SER A 410 37.69 11.74 32.31
N GLN A 411 37.47 10.63 33.02
CA GLN A 411 38.26 9.39 32.85
C GLN A 411 38.19 8.86 31.41
N THR A 412 37.01 8.92 30.79
CA THR A 412 36.76 8.43 29.43
C THR A 412 37.45 9.31 28.39
N LEU A 413 37.47 10.63 28.59
CA LEU A 413 38.21 11.58 27.75
C LEU A 413 39.72 11.33 27.83
N ALA A 414 40.27 11.16 29.04
CA ALA A 414 41.69 10.85 29.24
C ALA A 414 42.11 9.52 28.60
N ALA A 415 41.20 8.55 28.47
CA ALA A 415 41.44 7.29 27.77
C ALA A 415 41.39 7.39 26.23
N GLY A 416 40.97 8.52 25.66
CA GLY A 416 40.95 8.78 24.21
C GLY A 416 39.97 7.94 23.38
N ARG A 417 39.13 7.11 24.02
CA ARG A 417 38.26 6.13 23.33
C ARG A 417 36.87 6.69 23.03
N ARG A 418 36.38 6.41 21.82
CA ARG A 418 34.97 6.67 21.45
C ARG A 418 34.05 5.84 22.34
N THR A 419 33.20 6.50 23.12
CA THR A 419 32.44 5.86 24.19
C THR A 419 30.97 6.25 24.17
N LEU A 420 30.11 5.23 24.26
CA LEU A 420 28.66 5.33 24.27
C LEU A 420 28.16 4.94 25.66
N PHE A 421 27.68 5.92 26.42
CA PHE A 421 26.91 5.67 27.64
C PHE A 421 25.50 5.22 27.25
N VAL A 422 24.96 4.23 27.96
CA VAL A 422 23.63 3.65 27.73
C VAL A 422 22.88 3.61 29.05
N VAL A 423 21.70 4.21 29.08
CA VAL A 423 20.83 4.30 30.26
C VAL A 423 19.46 3.72 29.90
N ASP A 424 18.97 2.76 30.67
CA ASP A 424 17.65 2.13 30.50
C ASP A 424 16.80 2.41 31.76
N GLY A 425 15.62 3.01 31.59
CA GLY A 425 14.62 3.18 32.66
C GLY A 425 15.09 4.00 33.87
N GLN A 426 15.97 4.98 33.68
CA GLN A 426 16.49 5.88 34.73
C GLN A 426 16.45 7.37 34.32
N GLU A 427 15.58 7.72 33.36
CA GLU A 427 15.46 9.05 32.74
C GLU A 427 15.27 10.21 33.75
N GLN A 428 14.53 9.99 34.85
CA GLN A 428 14.37 11.00 35.90
C GLN A 428 15.66 11.29 36.68
N ARG A 429 16.52 10.26 36.88
CA ARG A 429 17.86 10.46 37.47
C ARG A 429 18.84 11.07 36.47
N PHE A 430 18.64 10.83 35.18
CA PHE A 430 19.37 11.59 34.16
C PHE A 430 18.95 13.07 34.18
N ALA A 431 17.65 13.40 34.29
CA ALA A 431 17.17 14.79 34.32
C ALA A 431 17.76 15.60 35.50
N SER A 432 17.83 15.03 36.71
CA SER A 432 18.43 15.70 37.86
C SER A 432 19.96 15.82 37.76
N TRP A 433 20.65 14.86 37.13
CA TRP A 433 22.05 15.02 36.75
C TRP A 433 22.24 16.11 35.67
N ALA A 434 21.39 16.14 34.65
CA ALA A 434 21.44 17.06 33.51
C ALA A 434 21.15 18.52 33.89
N GLY A 435 20.43 18.75 35.00
CA GLY A 435 20.25 20.08 35.61
C GLY A 435 21.40 20.54 36.50
N THR A 436 22.18 19.62 37.08
CA THR A 436 23.31 19.94 37.98
C THR A 436 24.66 19.99 37.25
N ALA A 437 24.88 19.10 36.29
CA ALA A 437 26.02 19.11 35.39
C ALA A 437 25.87 20.19 34.31
N ARG A 438 26.17 21.45 34.67
CA ARG A 438 26.26 22.57 33.71
C ARG A 438 27.16 22.18 32.52
N PRO A 439 26.63 21.97 31.31
CA PRO A 439 27.48 21.66 30.17
C PRO A 439 28.23 22.93 29.78
N THR A 440 29.56 22.85 29.69
CA THR A 440 30.31 23.84 28.90
C THR A 440 29.82 23.77 27.45
N SER A 441 30.00 24.85 26.69
CA SER A 441 29.40 25.02 25.35
C SER A 441 29.79 23.99 24.29
N HIS A 442 30.74 23.11 24.59
CA HIS A 442 31.31 22.10 23.69
C HIS A 442 31.28 20.72 24.34
N TRP A 443 30.26 19.92 24.03
CA TRP A 443 30.26 18.50 24.41
C TRP A 443 31.23 17.70 23.50
N PRO A 444 32.15 16.87 24.05
CA PRO A 444 33.12 16.15 23.23
C PRO A 444 32.48 15.12 22.30
N SER A 445 32.72 15.23 20.99
CA SER A 445 32.13 14.36 19.95
C SER A 445 32.55 12.88 20.03
N SER A 446 33.58 12.58 20.83
CA SER A 446 34.05 11.24 21.19
C SER A 446 33.19 10.55 22.26
N ILE A 447 32.38 11.29 23.02
CA ILE A 447 31.48 10.74 24.04
C ILE A 447 30.04 10.99 23.61
N ARG A 448 29.20 9.96 23.69
CA ARG A 448 27.79 10.02 23.32
C ARG A 448 26.92 9.30 24.33
N LEU A 449 25.64 9.66 24.36
CA LEU A 449 24.66 9.12 25.29
C LEU A 449 23.46 8.54 24.55
N VAL A 450 23.06 7.32 24.92
CA VAL A 450 21.76 6.73 24.59
C VAL A 450 20.95 6.66 25.87
N LEU A 451 19.77 7.26 25.83
CA LEU A 451 18.74 7.13 26.85
C LEU A 451 17.60 6.29 26.28
N ALA A 452 17.08 5.34 27.05
CA ALA A 452 15.84 4.64 26.76
C ALA A 452 14.89 4.81 27.95
N GLY A 453 13.70 5.34 27.69
CA GLY A 453 12.69 5.63 28.71
C GLY A 453 11.28 5.23 28.31
N THR A 454 10.31 5.42 29.21
CA THR A 454 8.87 5.30 28.90
C THR A 454 8.26 6.65 28.52
N ALA A 455 8.57 7.71 29.28
CA ALA A 455 7.96 9.03 29.09
C ALA A 455 8.43 9.73 27.79
N THR A 456 7.67 10.74 27.36
CA THR A 456 8.04 11.58 26.21
C THR A 456 9.19 12.54 26.57
N PRO A 457 10.01 12.98 25.59
CA PRO A 457 11.02 14.03 25.80
C PRO A 457 10.45 15.31 26.42
N GLU A 458 9.23 15.67 26.00
CA GLU A 458 8.52 16.89 26.39
C GLU A 458 8.15 16.85 27.88
N ALA A 459 7.64 15.71 28.35
CA ALA A 459 7.30 15.46 29.76
C ALA A 459 8.52 15.50 30.68
N LEU A 460 9.67 14.99 30.22
CA LEU A 460 10.86 14.81 31.06
C LEU A 460 11.68 16.07 31.30
N TRP A 461 11.66 17.03 30.36
CA TRP A 461 12.63 18.14 30.34
C TRP A 461 12.02 19.54 30.36
N GLY A 462 10.78 19.72 29.89
CA GLY A 462 10.05 20.99 29.95
C GLY A 462 10.60 22.11 29.05
N PRO A 463 9.76 23.10 28.70
CA PRO A 463 10.16 24.21 27.84
C PRO A 463 10.93 25.29 28.63
N PRO A 464 12.12 25.76 28.19
CA PRO A 464 12.99 25.24 27.14
C PRO A 464 14.33 24.73 27.71
N ALA A 465 14.36 23.50 28.21
CA ALA A 465 15.63 22.88 28.57
C ALA A 465 16.54 22.72 27.33
N ARG A 466 17.78 23.25 27.41
CA ARG A 466 18.82 23.11 26.36
C ARG A 466 19.07 21.67 25.89
N TRP A 467 18.65 20.69 26.66
CA TRP A 467 18.75 19.26 26.34
C TRP A 467 17.87 18.82 25.17
N MET A 468 16.71 19.45 24.92
CA MET A 468 15.86 19.07 23.77
C MET A 468 16.59 19.30 22.44
N SER A 469 17.18 20.49 22.23
CA SER A 469 18.01 20.79 21.06
C SER A 469 19.39 20.11 21.06
N TRP A 470 19.75 19.44 22.16
CA TRP A 470 20.91 18.56 22.28
C TRP A 470 20.53 17.07 22.25
N SER A 471 19.31 16.72 21.81
CA SER A 471 18.81 15.36 21.67
C SER A 471 18.32 15.05 20.26
N ARG A 472 18.44 13.79 19.84
CA ARG A 472 17.74 13.25 18.66
C ARG A 472 16.84 12.11 19.11
N THR A 473 15.55 12.22 18.81
CA THR A 473 14.49 11.37 19.36
C THR A 473 14.08 10.25 18.39
N ALA A 474 13.69 9.11 18.94
CA ALA A 474 13.11 7.99 18.20
C ALA A 474 12.10 7.22 19.08
N THR A 475 11.19 6.50 18.45
CA THR A 475 10.24 5.61 19.11
C THR A 475 10.27 4.23 18.48
N LEU A 476 10.03 3.20 19.29
CA LEU A 476 9.64 1.89 18.77
C LEU A 476 8.13 1.89 18.47
N GLY A 477 7.75 1.21 17.39
CA GLY A 477 6.36 0.92 17.04
C GLY A 477 6.02 -0.56 17.30
N PRO A 478 4.77 -0.96 17.04
CA PRO A 478 4.37 -2.36 17.10
C PRO A 478 5.10 -3.21 16.06
N MET A 479 5.33 -4.49 16.38
CA MET A 479 5.76 -5.50 15.43
C MET A 479 4.68 -5.74 14.37
N SER A 480 5.07 -5.92 13.11
CA SER A 480 4.14 -6.32 12.03
C SER A 480 3.99 -7.84 11.93
N PRO A 481 2.99 -8.36 11.20
CA PRO A 481 2.91 -9.79 10.86
C PRO A 481 4.19 -10.35 10.19
N ARG A 482 4.97 -9.53 9.47
CA ARG A 482 6.24 -9.97 8.88
C ARG A 482 7.34 -10.12 9.94
N ASP A 483 7.36 -9.24 10.94
CA ASP A 483 8.30 -9.32 12.07
C ASP A 483 7.94 -10.46 13.02
N ILE A 484 6.66 -10.84 13.11
CA ILE A 484 6.21 -12.02 13.83
C ILE A 484 6.55 -13.29 13.04
N LEU A 485 6.25 -13.34 11.73
CA LEU A 485 6.53 -14.49 10.87
C LEU A 485 8.02 -14.87 10.85
N ALA A 486 8.92 -13.89 10.72
CA ALA A 486 10.35 -14.21 10.71
C ALA A 486 10.94 -14.42 12.12
N ARG A 487 10.21 -14.11 13.20
CA ARG A 487 10.50 -14.63 14.56
C ARG A 487 10.03 -16.06 14.75
N LEU A 488 8.89 -16.44 14.17
CA LEU A 488 8.45 -17.83 14.10
C LEU A 488 9.41 -18.67 13.23
N GLN A 489 10.03 -18.06 12.21
CA GLN A 489 11.12 -18.66 11.43
C GLN A 489 12.40 -18.89 12.27
N ASP A 490 12.78 -17.95 13.16
CA ASP A 490 13.91 -18.14 14.09
C ASP A 490 13.72 -19.37 15.01
N VAL A 491 12.47 -19.74 15.31
CA VAL A 491 12.10 -20.94 16.11
C VAL A 491 11.61 -22.13 15.26
N GLY A 492 11.79 -22.07 13.93
CA GLY A 492 11.61 -23.20 13.02
C GLY A 492 10.21 -23.41 12.42
N ALA A 493 9.25 -22.50 12.62
CA ALA A 493 7.87 -22.65 12.14
C ALA A 493 7.36 -21.41 11.37
N PRO A 494 7.83 -21.15 10.14
CA PRO A 494 7.44 -19.97 9.34
C PRO A 494 6.00 -20.08 8.80
N ASP A 495 5.00 -19.91 9.68
CA ASP A 495 3.56 -20.02 9.44
C ASP A 495 2.89 -18.63 9.38
N PRO A 496 2.45 -18.16 8.19
CA PRO A 496 1.81 -16.84 8.06
C PRO A 496 0.40 -16.73 8.71
N PRO A 497 -0.50 -17.72 8.61
CA PRO A 497 -1.72 -17.76 9.43
C PRO A 497 -1.47 -17.59 10.94
N LEU A 498 -0.52 -18.32 11.52
CA LEU A 498 -0.13 -18.20 12.93
C LEU A 498 0.44 -16.80 13.23
N ALA A 499 1.27 -16.25 12.35
CA ALA A 499 1.78 -14.88 12.51
C ALA A 499 0.66 -13.83 12.53
N ASN A 500 -0.43 -14.03 11.79
CA ASN A 500 -1.60 -13.17 11.80
C ASN A 500 -2.46 -13.35 13.06
N GLU A 501 -2.67 -14.58 13.55
CA GLU A 501 -3.37 -14.82 14.83
C GLU A 501 -2.58 -14.22 16.00
N ILE A 502 -1.25 -14.37 16.02
CA ILE A 502 -0.39 -13.74 17.03
C ILE A 502 -0.42 -12.21 16.91
N MET A 503 -0.41 -11.64 15.69
CA MET A 503 -0.60 -10.19 15.51
C MET A 503 -1.95 -9.73 16.06
N PHE A 504 -3.02 -10.44 15.70
CA PHE A 504 -4.37 -10.14 16.16
C PHE A 504 -4.42 -10.16 17.68
N ALA A 505 -3.92 -11.23 18.33
CA ALA A 505 -3.93 -11.46 19.76
C ALA A 505 -3.03 -10.52 20.57
N ALA A 506 -1.78 -10.31 20.14
CA ALA A 506 -0.77 -9.53 20.86
C ALA A 506 -0.75 -8.03 20.50
N GLY A 507 -1.44 -7.60 19.45
CA GLY A 507 -1.46 -6.21 18.99
C GLY A 507 -0.10 -5.67 18.55
N GLY A 508 0.86 -6.55 18.25
CA GLY A 508 2.24 -6.19 17.92
C GLY A 508 3.09 -5.71 19.10
N LEU A 509 2.62 -5.75 20.37
CA LEU A 509 3.47 -5.42 21.52
C LEU A 509 4.59 -6.46 21.65
N PRO A 510 5.89 -6.11 21.60
CA PRO A 510 6.98 -7.09 21.51
C PRO A 510 7.01 -8.13 22.65
N GLU A 511 6.69 -7.73 23.89
CA GLU A 511 6.60 -8.67 25.00
C GLU A 511 5.42 -9.65 24.84
N ALA A 512 4.24 -9.14 24.44
CA ALA A 512 3.05 -9.96 24.22
C ALA A 512 3.27 -10.96 23.06
N VAL A 513 3.89 -10.52 21.96
CA VAL A 513 4.32 -11.38 20.84
C VAL A 513 5.29 -12.45 21.33
N THR A 514 6.25 -12.11 22.18
CA THR A 514 7.23 -13.07 22.72
C THR A 514 6.55 -14.14 23.58
N GLN A 515 5.59 -13.77 24.44
CA GLN A 515 4.83 -14.74 25.24
C GLN A 515 3.87 -15.60 24.39
N ALA A 516 3.27 -15.04 23.32
CA ALA A 516 2.46 -15.81 22.38
C ALA A 516 3.30 -16.89 21.65
N ILE A 517 4.48 -16.52 21.15
CA ILE A 517 5.41 -17.47 20.53
C ILE A 517 5.88 -18.53 21.56
N GLY A 518 6.06 -18.16 22.83
CA GLY A 518 6.34 -19.09 23.93
C GLY A 518 5.23 -20.14 24.12
N LEU A 519 3.98 -19.71 24.29
CA LEU A 519 2.83 -20.63 24.42
C LEU A 519 2.62 -21.52 23.19
N TRP A 520 2.90 -21.01 21.98
CA TRP A 520 2.93 -21.84 20.78
C TRP A 520 4.04 -22.90 20.85
N ALA A 521 5.27 -22.52 21.22
CA ALA A 521 6.42 -23.42 21.22
C ALA A 521 6.37 -24.48 22.33
N GLU A 522 5.80 -24.13 23.49
CA GLU A 522 5.70 -25.02 24.65
C GLU A 522 4.46 -25.93 24.60
N GLN A 523 3.34 -25.43 24.03
CA GLN A 523 2.02 -26.07 24.18
C GLN A 523 1.18 -26.14 22.89
N GLY A 524 1.71 -25.67 21.75
CA GLY A 524 1.04 -25.79 20.45
C GLY A 524 -0.19 -24.90 20.27
N VAL A 525 -0.31 -23.80 21.02
CA VAL A 525 -1.45 -22.86 20.90
C VAL A 525 -1.51 -22.23 19.50
N GLN A 526 -2.61 -22.47 18.79
CA GLN A 526 -2.85 -22.01 17.40
C GLN A 526 -4.02 -21.01 17.28
N ARG A 527 -4.77 -20.74 18.36
CA ARG A 527 -5.93 -19.82 18.38
C ARG A 527 -6.00 -19.02 19.68
N PHE A 528 -5.04 -18.12 19.82
CA PHE A 528 -4.87 -17.22 20.97
C PHE A 528 -6.14 -16.43 21.31
N SER A 529 -6.93 -16.04 20.31
CA SER A 529 -8.20 -15.33 20.49
C SER A 529 -9.23 -16.07 21.36
N ALA A 530 -9.19 -17.41 21.39
CA ALA A 530 -10.10 -18.24 22.19
C ALA A 530 -9.45 -18.85 23.44
N ASP A 531 -8.11 -18.92 23.48
CA ASP A 531 -7.35 -19.65 24.48
C ASP A 531 -7.42 -19.06 25.90
N GLU A 532 -7.42 -19.92 26.92
CA GLU A 532 -7.53 -19.51 28.32
C GLU A 532 -6.19 -19.09 28.93
N GLN A 533 -5.07 -19.68 28.50
CA GLN A 533 -3.74 -19.32 29.00
C GLN A 533 -3.30 -17.97 28.42
N TRP A 534 -3.55 -17.74 27.13
CA TRP A 534 -3.39 -16.44 26.52
C TRP A 534 -4.23 -15.36 27.22
N ARG A 535 -5.45 -15.69 27.67
CA ARG A 535 -6.29 -14.77 28.45
C ARG A 535 -5.62 -14.36 29.77
N ARG A 536 -4.97 -15.30 30.47
CA ARG A 536 -4.19 -15.02 31.70
C ARG A 536 -2.93 -14.18 31.41
N VAL A 537 -2.19 -14.52 30.35
CA VAL A 537 -1.03 -13.73 29.87
C VAL A 537 -1.43 -12.29 29.51
N GLY A 538 -2.54 -12.11 28.79
CA GLY A 538 -3.09 -10.80 28.45
C GLY A 538 -3.52 -10.01 29.68
N GLN A 539 -4.10 -10.67 30.68
CA GLN A 539 -4.46 -10.09 31.98
C GLN A 539 -3.22 -9.60 32.74
N GLU A 540 -2.15 -10.40 32.83
CA GLU A 540 -0.89 -10.03 33.49
C GLU A 540 -0.13 -8.91 32.75
N LEU A 541 -0.23 -8.85 31.41
CA LEU A 541 0.27 -7.72 30.61
C LEU A 541 -0.53 -6.45 30.88
N ALA A 542 -1.87 -6.52 30.91
CA ALA A 542 -2.74 -5.38 31.19
C ALA A 542 -2.54 -4.82 32.61
N ASP A 543 -2.38 -5.69 33.62
CA ASP A 543 -2.09 -5.24 34.99
C ASP A 543 -0.72 -4.57 35.11
N ARG A 544 0.31 -5.08 34.43
CA ARG A 544 1.65 -4.46 34.42
C ARG A 544 1.71 -3.16 33.58
N LEU A 545 0.78 -2.96 32.65
CA LEU A 545 0.58 -1.69 31.95
C LEU A 545 -0.17 -0.67 32.82
N ARG A 546 -1.14 -1.10 33.64
CA ARG A 546 -1.85 -0.24 34.63
C ARG A 546 -0.98 0.16 35.82
N ALA A 547 -0.09 -0.73 36.29
CA ALA A 547 0.80 -0.52 37.44
C ALA A 547 2.00 0.41 37.13
N THR A 548 1.68 1.60 36.63
CA THR A 548 2.58 2.63 36.08
C THR A 548 3.91 2.79 36.85
N ARG A 549 5.05 2.70 36.14
CA ARG A 549 6.38 2.73 36.77
C ARG A 549 6.86 4.16 37.05
N GLY A 550 6.79 4.58 38.31
CA GLY A 550 7.39 5.83 38.80
C GLY A 550 6.55 6.47 39.91
N ASN A 551 6.71 7.79 40.09
CA ASN A 551 5.84 8.59 40.97
C ASN A 551 4.52 9.03 40.28
N VAL A 552 4.28 8.60 39.04
CA VAL A 552 3.08 8.93 38.26
C VAL A 552 2.21 7.70 38.14
N SER A 553 0.93 7.84 38.50
CA SER A 553 -0.11 6.83 38.31
C SER A 553 -1.29 7.47 37.60
N VAL A 554 -1.77 6.85 36.53
CA VAL A 554 -2.94 7.31 35.78
C VAL A 554 -4.19 6.65 36.35
N ASP A 555 -5.29 7.39 36.51
CA ASP A 555 -6.56 6.83 36.98
C ASP A 555 -7.06 5.70 36.04
N PRO A 556 -7.43 4.52 36.56
CA PRO A 556 -7.97 3.41 35.77
C PRO A 556 -9.20 3.76 34.93
N GLN A 557 -10.06 4.69 35.36
CA GLN A 557 -11.20 5.20 34.58
C GLN A 557 -10.73 5.99 33.36
N ILE A 558 -9.71 6.84 33.52
CA ILE A 558 -9.12 7.60 32.42
C ILE A 558 -8.46 6.63 31.43
N LEU A 559 -7.69 5.64 31.91
CA LEU A 559 -7.15 4.58 31.06
C LEU A 559 -8.25 3.76 30.36
N ALA A 560 -9.43 3.59 30.97
CA ALA A 560 -10.58 2.95 30.33
C ALA A 560 -11.16 3.80 29.19
N VAL A 561 -11.33 5.13 29.36
CA VAL A 561 -11.73 6.02 28.24
C VAL A 561 -10.71 5.95 27.10
N CYS A 562 -9.43 6.08 27.44
CA CYS A 562 -8.30 5.97 26.51
C CYS A 562 -8.17 4.58 25.86
N SER A 563 -8.77 3.52 26.43
CA SER A 563 -8.81 2.18 25.83
C SER A 563 -9.84 2.08 24.70
N VAL A 564 -10.97 2.79 24.85
CA VAL A 564 -12.11 2.72 23.94
C VAL A 564 -11.97 3.72 22.79
N ILE A 565 -11.45 4.92 23.05
CA ILE A 565 -11.39 6.03 22.08
C ILE A 565 -9.95 6.29 21.62
N ARG A 566 -9.79 6.73 20.37
CA ARG A 566 -8.49 6.99 19.72
C ARG A 566 -7.78 8.22 20.27
N HIS A 567 -8.51 9.34 20.34
CA HIS A 567 -8.02 10.65 20.74
C HIS A 567 -8.84 11.15 21.93
N VAL A 568 -8.19 11.81 22.89
CA VAL A 568 -8.84 12.32 24.11
C VAL A 568 -8.39 13.74 24.45
N ASP A 569 -9.39 14.59 24.66
CA ASP A 569 -9.29 15.92 25.27
C ASP A 569 -9.90 15.92 26.69
N PRO A 570 -9.70 16.96 27.53
CA PRO A 570 -10.22 16.99 28.90
C PRO A 570 -11.75 16.90 29.02
N GLY A 571 -12.50 17.40 28.03
CA GLY A 571 -13.95 17.33 27.99
C GLY A 571 -14.44 15.92 27.65
N LEU A 572 -13.87 15.29 26.63
CA LEU A 572 -14.14 13.90 26.26
C LEU A 572 -13.74 12.92 27.38
N LEU A 573 -12.62 13.16 28.07
CA LEU A 573 -12.27 12.39 29.28
C LEU A 573 -13.30 12.57 30.38
N SER A 574 -13.75 13.80 30.63
CA SER A 574 -14.73 14.07 31.68
C SER A 574 -16.09 13.40 31.39
N ALA A 575 -16.56 13.49 30.14
CA ALA A 575 -17.76 12.79 29.69
C ALA A 575 -17.59 11.27 29.76
N GLY A 576 -16.47 10.74 29.24
CA GLY A 576 -16.14 9.32 29.26
C GLY A 576 -16.06 8.73 30.68
N CYS A 577 -15.44 9.43 31.63
CA CYS A 577 -15.38 9.01 33.04
C CYS A 577 -16.71 9.22 33.78
N GLY A 578 -17.56 10.16 33.34
CA GLY A 578 -18.77 10.56 34.06
C GLY A 578 -18.51 11.47 35.27
N ARG A 579 -17.32 12.09 35.32
CA ARG A 579 -16.87 13.02 36.36
C ARG A 579 -15.94 14.06 35.74
N ALA A 580 -15.76 15.22 36.36
CA ALA A 580 -14.70 16.14 35.95
C ALA A 580 -13.32 15.47 36.05
N VAL A 581 -12.47 15.70 35.05
CA VAL A 581 -11.05 15.31 35.02
C VAL A 581 -10.21 16.58 35.09
N SER A 582 -9.27 16.62 36.03
CA SER A 582 -8.43 17.79 36.26
C SER A 582 -7.25 17.91 35.31
N ASP A 583 -6.72 19.12 35.19
CA ASP A 583 -5.45 19.46 34.53
C ASP A 583 -4.28 18.53 34.91
N ALA A 584 -4.21 18.12 36.18
CA ALA A 584 -3.14 17.25 36.68
C ALA A 584 -3.31 15.80 36.19
N GLU A 585 -4.54 15.29 36.23
CA GLU A 585 -4.88 13.97 35.69
C GLU A 585 -4.67 13.92 34.16
N TYR A 586 -5.05 14.97 33.43
CA TYR A 586 -4.82 15.05 31.99
C TYR A 586 -3.32 15.08 31.65
N ARG A 587 -2.51 15.86 32.39
CA ARG A 587 -1.05 15.89 32.22
C ARG A 587 -0.39 14.54 32.52
N SER A 588 -0.90 13.77 33.48
CA SER A 588 -0.38 12.43 33.81
C SER A 588 -0.34 11.46 32.62
N LEU A 589 -1.18 11.68 31.59
CA LEU A 589 -1.16 10.89 30.35
C LEU A 589 0.14 11.07 29.56
N ALA A 590 0.71 12.27 29.51
CA ALA A 590 2.01 12.52 28.87
C ALA A 590 3.14 11.81 29.62
N ASP A 591 3.12 11.92 30.94
CA ASP A 591 4.15 11.38 31.83
C ASP A 591 4.11 9.84 31.91
N SER A 592 2.94 9.23 31.65
CA SER A 592 2.72 7.77 31.70
C SER A 592 3.61 6.94 30.77
N GLY A 593 4.03 7.52 29.63
CA GLY A 593 4.68 6.80 28.54
C GLY A 593 3.80 5.78 27.79
N LEU A 594 2.51 5.67 28.14
CA LEU A 594 1.52 4.84 27.45
C LEU A 594 0.88 5.60 26.28
N CYS A 595 0.76 6.92 26.40
CA CYS A 595 0.14 7.79 25.40
C CYS A 595 1.17 8.45 24.48
N VAL A 596 0.67 8.99 23.37
CA VAL A 596 1.38 9.85 22.41
C VAL A 596 0.60 11.16 22.27
N LEU A 597 1.28 12.25 21.92
CA LEU A 597 0.62 13.50 21.54
C LEU A 597 0.11 13.40 20.09
N ALA A 598 -1.13 13.82 19.86
CA ALA A 598 -1.79 13.86 18.57
C ALA A 598 -2.43 15.25 18.32
N PRO A 599 -2.83 15.59 17.09
CA PRO A 599 -3.42 16.90 16.80
C PRO A 599 -4.70 17.23 17.60
N ALA A 600 -5.43 16.20 18.03
CA ALA A 600 -6.69 16.30 18.78
C ALA A 600 -6.55 15.97 20.29
N GLY A 601 -5.35 16.10 20.87
CA GLY A 601 -5.07 15.80 22.29
C GLY A 601 -4.15 14.61 22.49
N PHE A 602 -4.34 13.84 23.56
CA PHE A 602 -3.56 12.60 23.76
C PHE A 602 -4.22 11.40 23.07
N ALA A 603 -3.41 10.38 22.78
CA ALA A 603 -3.86 9.13 22.19
C ALA A 603 -3.11 7.96 22.81
N LEU A 604 -3.82 6.92 23.27
CA LEU A 604 -3.19 5.73 23.84
C LEU A 604 -2.57 4.87 22.71
N ARG A 605 -1.31 4.46 22.86
CA ARG A 605 -0.61 3.60 21.87
C ARG A 605 -1.44 2.39 21.48
N GLY A 606 -1.53 2.04 20.19
CA GLY A 606 -2.46 1.03 19.69
C GLY A 606 -2.21 -0.36 20.26
N GLU A 607 -0.94 -0.72 20.37
CA GLU A 607 -0.45 -1.96 21.00
C GLU A 607 -0.84 -2.06 22.48
N VAL A 608 -0.93 -0.93 23.20
CA VAL A 608 -1.38 -0.85 24.61
C VAL A 608 -2.91 -0.82 24.69
N ARG A 609 -3.54 0.02 23.86
CA ARG A 609 -4.98 0.28 23.81
C ARG A 609 -5.77 -1.01 23.57
N ARG A 610 -5.34 -1.82 22.60
CA ARG A 610 -5.94 -3.15 22.30
C ARG A 610 -5.91 -4.09 23.50
N LEU A 611 -4.76 -4.22 24.15
CA LEU A 611 -4.59 -5.13 25.30
C LEU A 611 -5.44 -4.68 26.50
N LEU A 612 -5.44 -3.38 26.82
CA LEU A 612 -6.29 -2.84 27.88
C LEU A 612 -7.78 -2.97 27.55
N LEU A 613 -8.22 -2.67 26.32
CA LEU A 613 -9.63 -2.77 25.93
C LEU A 613 -10.15 -4.21 26.00
N ARG A 614 -9.36 -5.20 25.58
CA ARG A 614 -9.73 -6.62 25.71
C ARG A 614 -9.83 -7.07 27.16
N ASP A 615 -8.87 -6.70 28.00
CA ASP A 615 -8.91 -7.02 29.43
C ASP A 615 -10.13 -6.38 30.12
N LEU A 616 -10.39 -5.10 29.85
CA LEU A 616 -11.54 -4.37 30.41
C LEU A 616 -12.89 -4.93 29.92
N ARG A 617 -13.00 -5.34 28.66
CA ARG A 617 -14.18 -6.07 28.15
C ARG A 617 -14.43 -7.40 28.86
N VAL A 618 -13.39 -8.08 29.35
CA VAL A 618 -13.53 -9.35 30.09
C VAL A 618 -13.80 -9.12 31.58
N ARG A 619 -13.06 -8.22 32.24
CA ARG A 619 -13.19 -7.96 33.68
C ARG A 619 -14.36 -7.03 34.05
N GLN A 620 -14.68 -6.08 33.18
CA GLN A 620 -15.60 -4.97 33.44
C GLN A 620 -16.49 -4.64 32.22
N PRO A 621 -17.19 -5.63 31.61
CA PRO A 621 -17.95 -5.44 30.36
C PRO A 621 -18.96 -4.29 30.44
N LEU A 622 -19.78 -4.25 31.49
CA LEU A 622 -20.82 -3.23 31.67
C LEU A 622 -20.24 -1.81 31.83
N GLN A 623 -19.13 -1.68 32.56
CA GLN A 623 -18.47 -0.38 32.76
C GLN A 623 -17.78 0.10 31.48
N THR A 624 -17.14 -0.81 30.73
CA THR A 624 -16.51 -0.51 29.43
C THR A 624 -17.55 -0.11 28.39
N CYS A 625 -18.68 -0.82 28.34
CA CYS A 625 -19.87 -0.47 27.56
C CYS A 625 -20.39 0.94 27.92
N ALA A 626 -20.62 1.22 29.21
CA ALA A 626 -21.11 2.52 29.65
C ALA A 626 -20.13 3.68 29.31
N THR A 627 -18.82 3.42 29.35
CA THR A 627 -17.79 4.37 28.92
C THR A 627 -17.84 4.63 27.41
N LEU A 628 -17.98 3.59 26.58
CA LEU A 628 -18.21 3.74 25.13
C LEU A 628 -19.45 4.60 24.85
N ILE A 629 -20.58 4.28 25.49
CA ILE A 629 -21.85 5.00 25.29
C ILE A 629 -21.71 6.48 25.66
N ARG A 630 -21.08 6.82 26.79
CA ARG A 630 -20.85 8.23 27.17
C ARG A 630 -19.97 8.98 26.16
N ALA A 631 -18.91 8.34 25.66
CA ALA A 631 -18.02 8.94 24.66
C ALA A 631 -18.70 9.12 23.29
N LEU A 632 -19.45 8.11 22.81
CA LEU A 632 -20.24 8.19 21.58
C LEU A 632 -21.29 9.30 21.64
N ARG A 633 -21.97 9.46 22.78
CA ARG A 633 -22.90 10.57 23.02
C ARG A 633 -22.21 11.93 23.00
N TYR A 634 -21.07 12.07 23.68
CA TYR A 634 -20.29 13.32 23.68
C TYR A 634 -19.86 13.74 22.27
N PHE A 635 -19.39 12.79 21.46
CA PHE A 635 -19.01 13.03 20.07
C PHE A 635 -20.12 13.69 19.22
N VAL A 636 -21.38 13.30 19.41
CA VAL A 636 -22.54 13.84 18.67
C VAL A 636 -23.22 15.03 19.34
N GLN A 637 -22.67 15.60 20.42
CA GLN A 637 -23.19 16.84 21.01
C GLN A 637 -23.04 18.03 20.04
N GLY A 638 -24.03 18.91 20.00
CA GLY A 638 -24.08 20.05 19.10
C GLY A 638 -24.09 19.68 17.61
N TRP A 639 -24.57 18.48 17.25
CA TRP A 639 -24.45 17.92 15.90
C TRP A 639 -24.90 18.89 14.80
N ASP A 640 -26.07 19.49 14.93
CA ASP A 640 -26.70 20.23 13.83
C ASP A 640 -25.88 21.45 13.40
N GLU A 641 -25.24 22.14 14.35
CA GLU A 641 -24.37 23.31 14.14
C GLU A 641 -23.06 23.01 13.39
N ARG A 642 -22.62 21.74 13.34
CA ARG A 642 -21.30 21.38 12.79
C ARG A 642 -21.25 21.33 11.26
N SER A 643 -20.09 21.59 10.69
CA SER A 643 -19.83 21.47 9.24
C SER A 643 -19.86 20.02 8.75
N ALA A 644 -19.99 19.84 7.42
CA ALA A 644 -19.96 18.53 6.79
C ALA A 644 -18.65 17.75 7.07
N ASN A 645 -17.51 18.44 7.09
CA ASN A 645 -16.20 17.83 7.37
C ASN A 645 -16.08 17.34 8.82
N GLU A 646 -16.60 18.11 9.78
CA GLU A 646 -16.65 17.70 11.19
C GLU A 646 -17.61 16.52 11.39
N LYS A 647 -18.78 16.53 10.74
CA LYS A 647 -19.73 15.42 10.75
C LYS A 647 -19.11 14.14 10.18
N GLU A 648 -18.36 14.23 9.08
CA GLU A 648 -17.57 13.10 8.57
C GLU A 648 -16.48 12.64 9.55
N TYR A 649 -15.76 13.57 10.18
CA TYR A 649 -14.69 13.23 11.15
C TYR A 649 -15.25 12.50 12.36
N ILE A 650 -16.35 13.01 12.94
CA ILE A 650 -17.01 12.40 14.09
C ILE A 650 -17.54 10.99 13.74
N ALA A 651 -18.11 10.81 12.54
CA ALA A 651 -18.55 9.50 12.10
C ALA A 651 -17.40 8.48 12.03
N ARG A 652 -16.19 8.89 11.60
CA ARG A 652 -15.00 8.03 11.61
C ARG A 652 -14.64 7.60 13.03
N GLU A 653 -14.56 8.54 13.96
CA GLU A 653 -14.16 8.26 15.35
C GLU A 653 -15.21 7.42 16.11
N CYS A 654 -16.51 7.68 15.90
CA CYS A 654 -17.59 6.84 16.43
C CYS A 654 -17.53 5.41 15.87
N LEU A 655 -17.42 5.24 14.54
CA LEU A 655 -17.37 3.92 13.93
C LEU A 655 -16.06 3.18 14.28
N PHE A 656 -14.93 3.88 14.39
CA PHE A 656 -13.67 3.32 14.91
C PHE A 656 -13.83 2.78 16.34
N ALA A 657 -14.38 3.58 17.26
CA ALA A 657 -14.61 3.16 18.65
C ALA A 657 -15.50 1.90 18.74
N ILE A 658 -16.51 1.79 17.87
CA ILE A 658 -17.37 0.59 17.77
C ILE A 658 -16.59 -0.61 17.19
N ARG A 659 -15.80 -0.43 16.12
CA ARG A 659 -14.94 -1.48 15.53
C ARG A 659 -13.96 -2.03 16.55
N GLU A 660 -13.31 -1.15 17.30
CA GLU A 660 -12.33 -1.50 18.33
C GLU A 660 -13.00 -2.18 19.52
N TYR A 661 -14.13 -1.66 20.02
CA TYR A 661 -14.87 -2.32 21.08
C TYR A 661 -15.25 -3.76 20.69
N TRP A 662 -15.73 -3.99 19.45
CA TRP A 662 -16.06 -5.34 19.02
C TRP A 662 -14.85 -6.24 18.69
N ASP A 663 -13.64 -5.69 18.63
CA ASP A 663 -12.41 -6.37 18.15
C ASP A 663 -12.46 -6.73 16.64
N LEU A 664 -13.22 -5.94 15.87
CA LEU A 664 -13.46 -6.09 14.43
C LEU A 664 -12.55 -5.18 13.57
N ASN A 665 -11.61 -4.49 14.19
CA ASN A 665 -10.40 -4.04 13.50
C ASN A 665 -9.36 -5.16 13.62
N ALA A 666 -8.96 -5.83 12.54
CA ALA A 666 -8.01 -6.94 12.65
C ALA A 666 -6.60 -6.47 13.06
N GLU A 667 -6.17 -5.29 12.62
CA GLU A 667 -4.74 -5.02 12.46
C GLU A 667 -4.15 -4.05 13.51
N GLY A 668 -5.01 -3.34 14.26
CA GLY A 668 -4.69 -2.80 15.59
C GLY A 668 -3.78 -1.57 15.67
N TYR A 669 -3.37 -1.00 14.54
CA TYR A 669 -2.56 0.21 14.54
C TYR A 669 -3.31 1.38 15.19
N LEU A 670 -2.67 2.02 16.18
CA LEU A 670 -2.69 3.48 16.13
C LEU A 670 -1.61 3.92 15.15
N LEU A 671 -2.00 4.92 14.39
CA LEU A 671 -1.25 5.47 13.28
C LEU A 671 -0.08 6.30 13.82
N PRO A 672 1.12 6.10 13.28
CA PRO A 672 1.95 7.22 12.84
C PRO A 672 1.68 7.46 11.35
N THR A 673 0.54 8.07 11.03
CA THR A 673 0.25 8.70 9.73
C THR A 673 1.01 10.01 9.53
N GLN A 674 1.96 10.34 10.41
CA GLN A 674 2.84 11.51 10.26
C GLN A 674 3.65 11.47 8.94
N ASP A 675 3.89 10.26 8.40
CA ASP A 675 4.55 10.01 7.11
C ASP A 675 3.54 9.55 6.02
N LEU A 676 2.22 9.87 6.15
CA LEU A 676 1.16 9.47 5.22
C LEU A 676 0.05 10.54 5.06
N GLU A 677 -0.29 10.88 3.80
CA GLU A 677 -1.34 11.85 3.48
C GLU A 677 -2.56 11.17 2.82
N LEU A 678 -3.78 11.71 3.02
CA LEU A 678 -5.01 11.23 2.39
C LEU A 678 -5.69 12.37 1.63
N VAL A 679 -5.59 12.35 0.30
CA VAL A 679 -5.95 13.50 -0.58
C VAL A 679 -6.82 13.08 -1.76
N PRO A 680 -7.51 14.01 -2.46
CA PRO A 680 -8.04 13.75 -3.79
C PRO A 680 -6.90 13.38 -4.77
N PRO A 681 -7.16 12.54 -5.80
CA PRO A 681 -6.16 12.23 -6.82
C PRO A 681 -5.85 13.46 -7.70
N SER A 682 -4.57 13.66 -8.01
CA SER A 682 -4.12 14.46 -9.15
C SER A 682 -4.11 13.61 -10.43
N ASP A 683 -3.94 14.25 -11.59
CA ASP A 683 -3.95 13.54 -12.87
C ASP A 683 -2.83 12.49 -13.05
N GLN A 684 -1.73 12.62 -12.29
CA GLN A 684 -0.63 11.66 -12.28
C GLN A 684 -0.90 10.47 -11.35
N ASP A 685 -1.82 10.59 -10.40
CA ASP A 685 -2.13 9.52 -9.43
C ASP A 685 -2.94 8.39 -10.08
N TYR A 686 -3.79 8.70 -11.05
CA TYR A 686 -4.66 7.71 -11.72
C TYR A 686 -3.88 6.54 -12.32
N MET A 687 -2.65 6.75 -12.81
CA MET A 687 -1.84 5.64 -13.30
C MET A 687 -1.34 4.72 -12.20
N HIS A 688 -0.90 5.32 -11.09
CA HIS A 688 -0.51 4.58 -9.90
C HIS A 688 -1.71 3.83 -9.31
N MET A 689 -2.92 4.40 -9.38
CA MET A 689 -4.17 3.71 -9.06
C MET A 689 -4.41 2.49 -9.97
N TYR A 690 -4.20 2.60 -11.29
CA TYR A 690 -4.26 1.44 -12.19
C TYR A 690 -3.19 0.38 -11.84
N ARG A 691 -1.93 0.73 -11.53
CA ARG A 691 -0.93 -0.26 -11.06
C ARG A 691 -1.37 -0.99 -9.80
N LEU A 692 -1.87 -0.25 -8.81
CA LEU A 692 -2.34 -0.81 -7.53
C LEU A 692 -3.52 -1.74 -7.73
N LEU A 693 -4.45 -1.38 -8.61
CA LEU A 693 -5.55 -2.24 -9.04
C LEU A 693 -5.03 -3.50 -9.77
N LYS A 694 -3.85 -3.47 -10.41
CA LYS A 694 -3.33 -4.61 -11.20
C LYS A 694 -2.75 -5.65 -10.26
N PHE A 695 -1.90 -5.17 -9.35
CA PHE A 695 -1.41 -5.95 -8.22
C PHE A 695 -2.56 -6.57 -7.41
N TRP A 696 -3.63 -5.81 -7.15
CA TRP A 696 -4.81 -6.28 -6.42
C TRP A 696 -5.62 -7.32 -7.23
N ALA A 697 -5.84 -7.08 -8.52
CA ALA A 697 -6.53 -8.00 -9.41
C ALA A 697 -5.76 -9.33 -9.57
N GLU A 698 -4.44 -9.26 -9.80
CA GLU A 698 -3.56 -10.44 -9.89
C GLU A 698 -3.55 -11.24 -8.58
N ALA A 699 -3.50 -10.57 -7.42
CA ALA A 699 -3.58 -11.21 -6.10
C ALA A 699 -4.92 -11.94 -5.86
N GLU A 700 -6.03 -11.33 -6.28
CA GLU A 700 -7.39 -11.89 -6.16
C GLU A 700 -7.76 -12.85 -7.32
N GLN A 701 -6.80 -13.25 -8.17
CA GLN A 701 -6.99 -14.09 -9.36
C GLN A 701 -8.00 -13.53 -10.38
N VAL A 702 -8.14 -12.20 -10.43
CA VAL A 702 -8.98 -11.47 -11.37
C VAL A 702 -8.20 -11.17 -12.65
N ALA A 703 -8.32 -12.05 -13.64
CA ALA A 703 -7.99 -11.70 -15.03
C ALA A 703 -8.83 -10.52 -15.52
N SER A 704 -8.26 -9.71 -16.40
CA SER A 704 -8.94 -8.59 -17.04
C SER A 704 -9.90 -9.04 -18.14
N SER A 705 -10.87 -8.19 -18.45
CA SER A 705 -11.81 -8.35 -19.57
C SER A 705 -12.27 -6.98 -20.06
N SER A 706 -12.73 -6.89 -21.31
CA SER A 706 -13.28 -5.65 -21.88
C SER A 706 -14.43 -5.07 -21.05
N ARG A 707 -15.29 -5.92 -20.47
CA ARG A 707 -16.36 -5.49 -19.55
C ARG A 707 -15.83 -4.82 -18.29
N PHE A 708 -14.70 -5.30 -17.75
CA PHE A 708 -14.04 -4.67 -16.61
C PHE A 708 -13.49 -3.30 -17.01
N SER A 709 -12.82 -3.17 -18.18
CA SER A 709 -12.26 -1.87 -18.59
C SER A 709 -13.35 -0.82 -18.80
N THR A 710 -14.44 -1.14 -19.50
CA THR A 710 -15.61 -0.23 -19.64
C THR A 710 -16.24 0.12 -18.29
N GLU A 711 -16.37 -0.84 -17.36
CA GLU A 711 -16.91 -0.57 -16.01
C GLU A 711 -16.02 0.41 -15.21
N TRP A 712 -14.70 0.39 -15.43
CA TRP A 712 -13.76 1.33 -14.81
C TRP A 712 -13.66 2.67 -15.52
N ASP A 713 -13.74 2.71 -16.86
CA ASP A 713 -13.82 3.96 -17.63
C ASP A 713 -15.05 4.76 -17.20
N ASN A 714 -16.24 4.14 -17.23
CA ASN A 714 -17.51 4.78 -16.85
C ASN A 714 -17.50 5.24 -15.37
N LEU A 715 -16.76 4.54 -14.50
CA LEU A 715 -16.54 4.97 -13.12
C LEU A 715 -15.63 6.21 -13.07
N MET A 716 -14.46 6.16 -13.70
CA MET A 716 -13.46 7.23 -13.60
C MET A 716 -13.85 8.51 -14.36
N SER A 717 -14.74 8.41 -15.36
CA SER A 717 -15.33 9.56 -16.04
C SER A 717 -16.44 10.26 -15.24
N TYR A 718 -17.04 9.62 -14.24
CA TYR A 718 -18.12 10.23 -13.46
C TYR A 718 -17.55 11.16 -12.36
N HIS A 719 -17.55 12.46 -12.65
CA HIS A 719 -17.01 13.51 -11.77
C HIS A 719 -17.71 13.66 -10.41
N GLY A 720 -18.90 13.07 -10.21
CA GLY A 720 -19.60 13.08 -8.91
C GLY A 720 -19.05 12.10 -7.88
N ASN A 721 -18.08 11.25 -8.25
CA ASN A 721 -17.45 10.32 -7.31
C ASN A 721 -16.60 11.01 -6.24
N ARG A 722 -16.61 10.46 -5.03
CA ARG A 722 -15.54 10.70 -4.05
C ARG A 722 -14.43 9.68 -4.25
N ILE A 723 -13.27 10.17 -4.63
CA ILE A 723 -12.02 9.39 -4.65
C ILE A 723 -11.06 10.00 -3.62
N ARG A 724 -10.37 9.15 -2.86
CA ARG A 724 -9.17 9.51 -2.10
C ARG A 724 -8.03 8.55 -2.41
N VAL A 725 -6.82 9.10 -2.44
CA VAL A 725 -5.56 8.36 -2.55
C VAL A 725 -4.76 8.54 -1.25
N VAL A 726 -4.10 7.48 -0.79
CA VAL A 726 -3.11 7.55 0.29
C VAL A 726 -1.73 7.68 -0.34
N LYS A 727 -0.99 8.71 0.09
CA LYS A 727 0.40 8.98 -0.33
C LYS A 727 1.36 8.88 0.85
N ASP A 728 2.64 8.68 0.57
CA ASP A 728 3.72 8.84 1.55
C ASP A 728 4.43 10.20 1.45
N GLU A 729 5.45 10.41 2.28
CA GLU A 729 6.23 11.66 2.35
C GLU A 729 7.03 12.01 1.06
N TRP A 730 7.02 11.14 0.04
CA TRP A 730 7.56 11.42 -1.31
C TRP A 730 6.47 11.56 -2.38
N GLY A 731 5.20 11.44 -2.00
CA GLY A 731 4.05 11.53 -2.89
C GLY A 731 3.70 10.22 -3.60
N ALA A 732 4.31 9.09 -3.26
CA ALA A 732 4.02 7.82 -3.92
C ALA A 732 2.66 7.27 -3.45
N VAL A 733 1.78 6.93 -4.40
CA VAL A 733 0.43 6.43 -4.10
C VAL A 733 0.51 4.98 -3.62
N LEU A 734 0.03 4.72 -2.41
CA LEU A 734 0.05 3.39 -1.77
C LEU A 734 -1.31 2.67 -1.83
N GLY A 735 -2.39 3.40 -2.06
CA GLY A 735 -3.76 2.87 -2.10
C GLY A 735 -4.78 3.95 -2.43
N PHE A 736 -6.02 3.56 -2.74
CA PHE A 736 -7.13 4.46 -3.02
C PHE A 736 -8.49 3.87 -2.65
N ASN A 737 -9.49 4.74 -2.45
CA ASN A 737 -10.89 4.37 -2.24
C ASN A 737 -11.79 5.02 -3.30
N VAL A 738 -13.00 4.46 -3.48
CA VAL A 738 -14.04 5.06 -4.32
C VAL A 738 -15.41 4.93 -3.65
N GLY A 739 -16.04 6.07 -3.36
CA GLY A 739 -17.45 6.20 -3.00
C GLY A 739 -18.25 6.84 -4.14
N VAL A 740 -19.35 6.22 -4.52
CA VAL A 740 -20.26 6.70 -5.58
C VAL A 740 -21.54 7.22 -4.90
N PRO A 741 -22.01 8.47 -5.12
CA PRO A 741 -23.29 8.91 -4.58
C PRO A 741 -24.45 8.19 -5.28
N VAL A 742 -25.62 8.05 -4.64
CA VAL A 742 -26.85 7.49 -5.23
C VAL A 742 -27.73 8.64 -5.72
N ARG A 743 -27.68 8.96 -7.01
CA ARG A 743 -28.36 10.12 -7.60
C ARG A 743 -28.89 9.78 -9.00
N HIS A 744 -29.82 10.58 -9.52
CA HIS A 744 -30.30 10.43 -10.91
C HIS A 744 -29.15 10.48 -11.94
N ASP A 745 -28.10 11.25 -11.70
CA ASP A 745 -26.93 11.32 -12.59
C ASP A 745 -25.88 10.19 -12.39
N SER A 746 -26.05 9.31 -11.40
CA SER A 746 -25.16 8.17 -11.13
C SER A 746 -25.86 6.80 -11.17
N ILE A 747 -27.19 6.77 -11.22
CA ILE A 747 -27.97 5.53 -11.03
C ILE A 747 -27.73 4.50 -12.14
N ASP A 748 -27.59 4.94 -13.39
CA ASP A 748 -27.34 4.03 -14.51
C ASP A 748 -25.89 3.49 -14.50
N LEU A 749 -24.92 4.29 -14.05
CA LEU A 749 -23.56 3.83 -13.75
C LEU A 749 -23.57 2.74 -12.66
N LEU A 750 -24.36 2.93 -11.60
CA LEU A 750 -24.53 1.94 -10.53
C LEU A 750 -25.26 0.67 -11.01
N ARG A 751 -26.21 0.80 -11.95
CA ARG A 751 -26.95 -0.34 -12.56
C ARG A 751 -26.11 -1.17 -13.52
N GLN A 752 -25.23 -0.51 -14.29
CA GLN A 752 -24.33 -1.16 -15.26
C GLN A 752 -23.16 -1.90 -14.58
N SER A 753 -22.75 -1.46 -13.39
CA SER A 753 -21.67 -2.07 -12.61
C SER A 753 -21.95 -3.54 -12.22
N LEU A 754 -20.94 -4.41 -12.35
CA LEU A 754 -21.04 -5.84 -12.09
C LEU A 754 -21.13 -6.22 -10.60
N THR A 755 -20.79 -5.30 -9.68
CA THR A 755 -20.93 -5.51 -8.23
C THR A 755 -22.10 -4.74 -7.64
N THR A 756 -22.37 -3.52 -8.15
CA THR A 756 -23.41 -2.65 -7.58
C THR A 756 -24.75 -2.70 -8.33
N GLY A 757 -24.81 -3.31 -9.52
CA GLY A 757 -26.03 -3.39 -10.32
C GLY A 757 -27.14 -4.26 -9.71
N GLU A 758 -26.79 -5.30 -8.94
CA GLU A 758 -27.77 -6.11 -8.21
C GLU A 758 -28.29 -5.39 -6.96
N LEU A 759 -27.40 -4.68 -6.26
CA LEU A 759 -27.73 -3.78 -5.16
C LEU A 759 -28.65 -2.64 -5.65
N ALA A 760 -28.40 -2.09 -6.84
CA ALA A 760 -29.24 -1.07 -7.49
C ALA A 760 -30.59 -1.62 -7.96
N ARG A 761 -30.65 -2.87 -8.45
CA ARG A 761 -31.93 -3.54 -8.79
C ARG A 761 -32.76 -3.93 -7.57
N ALA A 762 -32.13 -4.11 -6.41
CA ALA A 762 -32.79 -4.48 -5.16
C ALA A 762 -33.37 -3.29 -4.38
N ASN A 763 -33.14 -2.04 -4.81
CA ASN A 763 -33.58 -0.84 -4.10
C ASN A 763 -34.33 0.14 -5.05
N PRO A 764 -35.47 0.71 -4.66
CA PRO A 764 -36.29 1.58 -5.52
C PRO A 764 -35.77 3.03 -5.58
N TRP A 765 -34.48 3.20 -5.88
CA TRP A 765 -33.78 4.50 -5.88
C TRP A 765 -34.36 5.56 -6.85
N ASP A 766 -35.12 5.14 -7.88
CA ASP A 766 -35.80 6.03 -8.87
C ASP A 766 -37.18 6.55 -8.42
N SER A 767 -37.73 6.07 -7.30
CA SER A 767 -39.12 6.38 -6.93
C SER A 767 -39.33 7.87 -6.63
N GLU A 768 -40.34 8.48 -7.30
CA GLU A 768 -40.57 9.93 -7.36
C GLU A 768 -40.81 10.64 -6.01
N GLY A 769 -40.93 9.90 -4.91
CA GLY A 769 -41.16 10.44 -3.57
C GLY A 769 -39.91 10.88 -2.81
N ASN A 770 -38.68 10.66 -3.30
CA ASN A 770 -37.45 10.90 -2.53
C ASN A 770 -36.43 11.82 -3.23
N ASN A 771 -36.53 13.12 -2.94
CA ASN A 771 -35.70 14.21 -3.47
C ASN A 771 -34.18 13.91 -3.41
N ASN A 772 -33.57 13.58 -4.55
CA ASN A 772 -32.10 13.47 -4.73
C ASN A 772 -31.37 12.65 -3.63
N SER A 773 -32.02 11.59 -3.11
CA SER A 773 -31.58 10.68 -2.03
C SER A 773 -30.08 10.76 -1.68
N TRP A 774 -29.71 11.32 -0.51
CA TRP A 774 -28.31 11.60 -0.13
C TRP A 774 -27.54 10.33 0.31
N GLY A 775 -27.63 9.24 -0.46
CA GLY A 775 -26.97 7.97 -0.18
C GLY A 775 -25.61 7.81 -0.86
N TRP A 776 -24.77 6.90 -0.36
CA TRP A 776 -23.48 6.54 -0.96
C TRP A 776 -23.30 5.03 -1.08
N VAL A 777 -22.83 4.58 -2.24
CA VAL A 777 -22.32 3.22 -2.45
C VAL A 777 -20.81 3.22 -2.23
N LEU A 778 -20.36 2.52 -1.18
CA LEU A 778 -18.95 2.37 -0.86
C LEU A 778 -18.39 1.23 -1.72
N ARG A 779 -17.80 1.58 -2.88
CA ARG A 779 -17.57 0.63 -3.97
C ARG A 779 -16.26 -0.15 -3.83
N LEU A 780 -15.16 0.54 -3.50
CA LEU A 780 -13.79 0.00 -3.60
C LEU A 780 -12.84 0.54 -2.53
N VAL A 781 -11.96 -0.33 -2.03
CA VAL A 781 -10.73 0.00 -1.29
C VAL A 781 -9.61 -0.87 -1.87
N VAL A 782 -8.58 -0.24 -2.43
CA VAL A 782 -7.46 -0.90 -3.14
C VAL A 782 -6.15 -0.42 -2.53
N TYR A 783 -5.19 -1.31 -2.29
CA TYR A 783 -3.93 -0.99 -1.61
C TYR A 783 -2.79 -1.92 -2.06
N GLY A 784 -1.56 -1.40 -2.05
CA GLY A 784 -0.36 -2.10 -2.48
C GLY A 784 0.34 -2.90 -1.37
N PRO A 785 1.45 -3.59 -1.68
CA PRO A 785 2.19 -4.44 -0.74
C PRO A 785 3.06 -3.68 0.28
N LYS A 786 3.19 -2.35 0.15
CA LYS A 786 3.85 -1.45 1.12
C LYS A 786 2.81 -0.90 2.08
N ARG A 787 3.05 -1.03 3.40
CA ARG A 787 2.16 -0.54 4.48
C ARG A 787 0.68 -0.96 4.32
N SER A 788 0.42 -2.05 3.60
CA SER A 788 -0.90 -2.50 3.09
C SER A 788 -2.03 -2.36 4.10
N ALA A 789 -1.77 -2.84 5.31
CA ALA A 789 -2.67 -2.91 6.45
C ALA A 789 -3.10 -1.50 6.94
N VAL A 790 -2.13 -0.65 7.28
CA VAL A 790 -2.35 0.76 7.66
C VAL A 790 -3.07 1.56 6.56
N VAL A 791 -2.69 1.34 5.30
CA VAL A 791 -3.29 2.02 4.14
C VAL A 791 -4.75 1.60 3.95
N MET A 792 -5.05 0.31 4.05
CA MET A 792 -6.41 -0.24 3.99
C MET A 792 -7.31 0.34 5.09
N ALA A 793 -6.85 0.35 6.35
CA ALA A 793 -7.63 0.87 7.47
C ALA A 793 -8.00 2.36 7.28
N LEU A 794 -7.04 3.19 6.86
CA LEU A 794 -7.24 4.62 6.58
C LEU A 794 -8.25 4.86 5.45
N LEU A 795 -8.22 4.03 4.41
CA LEU A 795 -9.13 4.10 3.26
C LEU A 795 -10.56 3.62 3.58
N GLU A 796 -10.70 2.57 4.40
CA GLU A 796 -11.99 2.11 4.92
C GLU A 796 -12.64 3.15 5.84
N GLU A 797 -11.86 3.79 6.71
CA GLU A 797 -12.36 4.83 7.60
C GLU A 797 -12.86 6.06 6.86
N ASP A 798 -12.17 6.53 5.81
CA ASP A 798 -12.67 7.66 5.01
C ASP A 798 -14.00 7.36 4.29
N LEU A 799 -14.19 6.14 3.80
CA LEU A 799 -15.47 5.70 3.22
C LEU A 799 -16.57 5.62 4.29
N LEU A 800 -16.28 5.04 5.47
CA LEU A 800 -17.24 4.95 6.57
C LEU A 800 -17.60 6.32 7.16
N GLY A 801 -16.68 7.29 7.09
CA GLY A 801 -16.91 8.68 7.49
C GLY A 801 -18.06 9.36 6.74
N LEU A 802 -18.39 8.91 5.53
CA LEU A 802 -19.56 9.40 4.78
C LEU A 802 -20.89 9.20 5.53
N ALA A 803 -20.96 8.31 6.52
CA ALA A 803 -22.12 8.16 7.40
C ALA A 803 -22.53 9.50 8.06
N GLY A 804 -21.57 10.39 8.33
CA GLY A 804 -21.84 11.70 8.94
C GLY A 804 -22.65 12.66 8.06
N THR A 805 -22.67 12.47 6.75
CA THR A 805 -23.38 13.34 5.79
C THR A 805 -24.40 12.58 4.93
N ALA A 806 -24.40 11.25 4.97
CA ALA A 806 -25.30 10.40 4.20
C ALA A 806 -26.67 10.20 4.87
N SER A 807 -27.72 10.08 4.06
CA SER A 807 -29.02 9.52 4.47
C SER A 807 -29.05 7.99 4.41
N ALA A 808 -28.12 7.36 3.67
CA ALA A 808 -27.92 5.91 3.63
C ALA A 808 -26.51 5.54 3.14
N LEU A 809 -25.93 4.45 3.64
CA LEU A 809 -24.73 3.84 3.06
C LEU A 809 -25.04 2.45 2.51
N TYR A 810 -24.52 2.12 1.33
CA TYR A 810 -24.70 0.82 0.68
C TYR A 810 -23.36 0.16 0.36
N ILE A 811 -23.26 -1.15 0.55
CA ILE A 811 -22.03 -1.93 0.34
C ILE A 811 -22.37 -3.25 -0.35
N ALA A 812 -21.70 -3.54 -1.47
CA ALA A 812 -21.73 -4.84 -2.14
C ALA A 812 -20.31 -5.44 -2.08
N THR A 813 -20.12 -6.53 -1.33
CA THR A 813 -18.76 -7.06 -1.07
C THR A 813 -18.69 -8.59 -1.12
N PRO A 814 -17.64 -9.18 -1.74
CA PRO A 814 -17.36 -10.60 -1.69
C PRO A 814 -16.51 -11.02 -0.47
N PHE A 815 -15.89 -10.07 0.24
CA PHE A 815 -14.85 -10.39 1.22
C PHE A 815 -15.45 -10.82 2.58
N PRO A 816 -15.15 -12.04 3.09
CA PRO A 816 -15.78 -12.57 4.30
C PRO A 816 -15.60 -11.70 5.56
N ARG A 817 -14.54 -10.88 5.65
CA ARG A 817 -14.28 -9.98 6.80
C ARG A 817 -15.44 -9.03 7.10
N TYR A 818 -16.15 -8.57 6.06
CA TYR A 818 -17.28 -7.65 6.22
C TYR A 818 -18.53 -8.30 6.84
N ARG A 819 -18.62 -9.64 6.82
CA ARG A 819 -19.79 -10.39 7.29
C ARG A 819 -20.05 -10.26 8.79
N GLN A 820 -19.01 -9.96 9.58
CA GLN A 820 -19.12 -9.63 11.01
C GLN A 820 -19.05 -8.10 11.23
N LEU A 821 -18.14 -7.42 10.54
CA LEU A 821 -17.93 -5.97 10.65
C LEU A 821 -19.19 -5.14 10.35
N LEU A 822 -19.88 -5.40 9.24
CA LEU A 822 -21.01 -4.56 8.83
C LEU A 822 -22.24 -4.70 9.74
N PRO A 823 -22.70 -5.91 10.14
CA PRO A 823 -23.76 -6.06 11.13
C PRO A 823 -23.44 -5.42 12.49
N ALA A 824 -22.18 -5.49 12.94
CA ALA A 824 -21.75 -4.85 14.18
C ALA A 824 -21.74 -3.31 14.09
N LEU A 825 -21.62 -2.74 12.89
CA LEU A 825 -21.83 -1.32 12.59
C LEU A 825 -23.30 -1.01 12.21
N GLY A 826 -24.25 -1.89 12.52
CA GLY A 826 -25.67 -1.69 12.31
C GLY A 826 -26.17 -1.83 10.88
N PHE A 827 -25.32 -2.22 9.92
CA PHE A 827 -25.75 -2.48 8.55
C PHE A 827 -26.65 -3.73 8.49
N ARG A 828 -27.78 -3.60 7.81
CA ARG A 828 -28.71 -4.70 7.51
C ARG A 828 -28.29 -5.36 6.20
N ARG A 829 -28.31 -6.69 6.17
CA ARG A 829 -28.09 -7.46 4.93
C ARG A 829 -29.37 -7.42 4.08
N ILE A 830 -29.28 -6.86 2.88
CA ILE A 830 -30.40 -6.73 1.94
C ILE A 830 -30.61 -8.03 1.18
N SER A 831 -29.54 -8.55 0.59
CA SER A 831 -29.59 -9.70 -0.31
C SER A 831 -28.28 -10.49 -0.34
N ALA A 832 -28.34 -11.64 -0.99
CA ALA A 832 -27.19 -12.46 -1.36
C ALA A 832 -27.27 -12.71 -2.86
N SER A 833 -26.15 -12.56 -3.56
CA SER A 833 -26.06 -12.80 -4.99
C SER A 833 -24.74 -13.46 -5.36
N VAL A 834 -24.53 -13.76 -6.64
CA VAL A 834 -23.36 -14.52 -7.08
C VAL A 834 -22.84 -13.95 -8.40
N ARG A 835 -21.64 -13.35 -8.35
CA ARG A 835 -20.97 -12.77 -9.51
C ARG A 835 -20.19 -13.84 -10.26
N TRP A 836 -20.40 -13.94 -11.57
CA TRP A 836 -19.46 -14.63 -12.45
C TRP A 836 -18.21 -13.79 -12.64
N ASN A 837 -17.04 -14.35 -12.31
CA ASN A 837 -15.74 -13.71 -12.51
C ASN A 837 -14.75 -14.79 -12.96
N ASN A 838 -14.18 -14.63 -14.17
CA ASN A 838 -13.09 -15.46 -14.69
C ASN A 838 -13.28 -16.98 -14.54
N GLY A 839 -14.47 -17.47 -14.90
CA GLY A 839 -14.83 -18.90 -14.86
C GLY A 839 -15.28 -19.43 -13.49
N LYS A 840 -15.38 -18.56 -12.48
CA LYS A 840 -15.83 -18.92 -11.12
C LYS A 840 -17.02 -18.07 -10.67
N LEU A 841 -17.85 -18.66 -9.82
CA LEU A 841 -18.95 -17.99 -9.13
C LEU A 841 -18.48 -17.52 -7.75
N HIS A 842 -18.47 -16.20 -7.53
CA HIS A 842 -18.10 -15.58 -6.27
C HIS A 842 -19.36 -15.05 -5.55
N PRO A 843 -19.68 -15.50 -4.32
CA PRO A 843 -20.82 -14.98 -3.57
C PRO A 843 -20.57 -13.53 -3.16
N ILE A 844 -21.54 -12.65 -3.41
CA ILE A 844 -21.57 -11.26 -2.95
C ILE A 844 -22.63 -11.12 -1.87
N GLN A 845 -22.33 -10.32 -0.85
CA GLN A 845 -23.27 -9.95 0.20
C GLN A 845 -23.53 -8.44 0.13
N ASN A 846 -24.82 -8.09 0.05
CA ASN A 846 -25.28 -6.71 -0.12
C ASN A 846 -25.85 -6.20 1.20
N TYR A 847 -25.44 -4.98 1.59
CA TYR A 847 -25.73 -4.37 2.88
C TYR A 847 -26.18 -2.92 2.72
N SER A 848 -27.10 -2.46 3.57
CA SER A 848 -27.36 -1.03 3.77
C SER A 848 -27.35 -0.61 5.24
N LEU A 849 -26.99 0.65 5.48
CA LEU A 849 -27.15 1.37 6.74
C LEU A 849 -28.03 2.58 6.45
N GLU A 850 -29.30 2.50 6.84
CA GLU A 850 -30.27 3.58 6.65
C GLU A 850 -30.15 4.62 7.77
N LEU A 851 -30.00 5.90 7.41
CA LEU A 851 -29.80 7.03 8.33
C LEU A 851 -30.87 8.13 8.11
N PRO A 852 -32.19 7.83 8.13
CA PRO A 852 -33.25 8.76 7.75
C PRO A 852 -33.44 9.95 8.72
N ARG A 853 -32.71 9.97 9.85
CA ARG A 853 -32.64 11.08 10.81
C ARG A 853 -31.19 11.52 11.08
N GLY A 854 -30.28 11.21 10.15
CA GLY A 854 -28.85 11.49 10.26
C GLY A 854 -28.10 10.62 11.27
N PHE A 855 -26.77 10.76 11.27
CA PHE A 855 -25.88 9.92 12.05
C PHE A 855 -26.03 10.07 13.58
N ALA A 856 -26.27 11.29 14.09
CA ALA A 856 -26.44 11.51 15.54
C ALA A 856 -27.63 10.74 16.12
N HIS A 857 -28.78 10.73 15.42
CA HIS A 857 -29.93 9.91 15.82
C HIS A 857 -29.64 8.42 15.70
N TRP A 858 -28.83 8.00 14.72
CA TRP A 858 -28.37 6.60 14.65
C TRP A 858 -27.48 6.24 15.84
N VAL A 859 -26.54 7.10 16.25
CA VAL A 859 -25.70 6.89 17.44
C VAL A 859 -26.55 6.76 18.71
N GLU A 860 -27.55 7.62 18.90
CA GLU A 860 -28.45 7.51 20.05
C GLU A 860 -29.28 6.23 20.05
N HIS A 861 -29.82 5.82 18.90
CA HIS A 861 -30.53 4.54 18.77
C HIS A 861 -29.59 3.34 18.98
N TYR A 862 -28.36 3.41 18.47
CA TYR A 862 -27.35 2.37 18.65
C TYR A 862 -26.98 2.22 20.14
N CYS A 863 -26.72 3.33 20.83
CA CYS A 863 -26.49 3.35 22.28
C CYS A 863 -27.71 2.85 23.07
N ALA A 864 -28.94 3.16 22.65
CA ALA A 864 -30.15 2.71 23.33
C ALA A 864 -30.31 1.18 23.30
N MET A 865 -30.04 0.53 22.16
CA MET A 865 -30.04 -0.94 22.00
C MET A 865 -29.00 -1.68 22.87
N TRP A 866 -28.08 -0.94 23.50
CA TRP A 866 -27.06 -1.49 24.42
C TRP A 866 -27.37 -1.23 25.89
N THR A 867 -28.37 -0.38 26.17
CA THR A 867 -28.89 -0.13 27.53
C THR A 867 -30.17 -0.89 27.84
N SER A 868 -30.77 -1.54 26.84
CA SER A 868 -31.89 -2.48 26.92
C SER A 868 -31.41 -3.92 26.98
#